data_AF-A0A6J6NEL5-F1
#
_entry.id   AF-A0A6J6NEL5-F1
#
_cell.length_a   1.000
_cell.length_b   1.000
_cell.length_c   1.000
_cell.angle_alpha   90.00
_cell.angle_beta   90.00
_cell.angle_gamma   90.00
#
_symmetry.space_group_name_H-M   'P 1'
#
loop_
_entity.id
_entity.type
_entity.pdbx_description
1 polymer ?
#
loop_
_entity_poly.entity_id
_entity_poly.type
_entity_poly.pdbx_seq_one_letter_code
_entity_poly.pdbx_strand_id
1 'polypeptide(L)'
;MESSYQPPVRKSLSDEELAARVNLATSSHSGIEAVMVLLVAQEQLRAQEDAELAQWVTQMENEGSPEALKALENYRRSSSGATPIEETLVEPVTDAHLEEVPPVEEPVVAESIEAVEEETDSKPFSWFTRTKDVPVEEEPVVEEVLVEESVVEEPVVVEVVVDEPVVDEVVVEEPTATGLHPEGTESEDSFDQLLAAASAEEELTALEDLKEKLSAQEELPSNVTIPSDEHRDRKPLSQMFLWLGASATLLPIGLVTALFGFGLSATAIVIDLVVGYFLAGAIIGIAALAGKRSGLPTAVISRAVFGVWGNSIPLTVLFVSRAAITALVLSAFTFLLNGLDNRIPAFDSVLYSAVGINLTVGLLVQISLLALVGVLTFAKGFAGRITQLMLSVMAVVLIVESFMGLPFGKMSLSAPGQLGVLSKESVAGVALVVMASLTLWVAIAPNLSKSIPMKHRGFKVFTFVLAANFLVPTAISAVVLLWLGNSATGVIESVAALPSWSSGALVTGVVLSLVYVTLLNLKTASLDLVALVRLKTNALATMLSFVSVVAILVLFAQQPASQSLEYLVNVFVLVAALTSGWIGMFVADVSLRKIAYHELSLTRSYGFYKKFNWLSVGIWILGLVAAVSLIPVNLLGMSFFGFALPLIGMDANLGSAAIGFGLTVLFAVLLTVATRIPQIRKQEKEVLAVESRREQLNDIFVGQE
;
A
#
# COMPACT_ATOMS: atom_id res chain seq x y z
N MET A 1 -27.93 -14.56 48.96
CA MET A 1 -28.21 -14.55 47.51
C MET A 1 -28.24 -13.09 47.14
N GLU A 2 -27.14 -12.57 46.59
CA GLU A 2 -27.10 -11.22 46.02
C GLU A 2 -28.17 -11.14 44.92
N SER A 3 -28.88 -10.02 44.80
CA SER A 3 -29.93 -9.90 43.80
C SER A 3 -29.31 -10.00 42.41
N SER A 4 -29.89 -10.83 41.54
CA SER A 4 -29.37 -11.09 40.19
C SER A 4 -29.24 -9.84 39.30
N TYR A 5 -29.85 -8.73 39.72
CA TYR A 5 -29.98 -7.48 38.98
C TYR A 5 -29.00 -6.38 39.44
N GLN A 6 -28.07 -6.67 40.34
CA GLN A 6 -26.98 -5.74 40.68
C GLN A 6 -25.74 -6.02 39.83
N PRO A 7 -25.08 -4.98 39.29
CA PRO A 7 -23.84 -5.17 38.56
C PRO A 7 -22.72 -5.66 39.49
N PRO A 8 -21.75 -6.44 38.98
CA PRO A 8 -20.63 -6.92 39.78
C PRO A 8 -19.80 -5.75 40.31
N VAL A 9 -19.41 -5.83 41.59
CA VAL A 9 -18.61 -4.81 42.28
C VAL A 9 -17.15 -4.91 41.86
N ARG A 10 -16.50 -3.77 41.57
CA ARG A 10 -15.07 -3.72 41.26
C ARG A 10 -14.22 -4.10 42.48
N LYS A 11 -13.27 -5.00 42.29
CA LYS A 11 -12.28 -5.49 43.25
C LYS A 11 -10.90 -4.86 43.01
N SER A 12 -10.66 -4.31 41.82
CA SER A 12 -9.45 -3.59 41.43
C SER A 12 -9.35 -2.24 42.12
N LEU A 13 -8.12 -1.79 42.36
CA LEU A 13 -7.86 -0.50 42.97
C LEU A 13 -8.31 0.63 42.04
N SER A 14 -8.82 1.71 42.63
CA SER A 14 -9.06 2.94 41.89
C SER A 14 -7.74 3.49 41.33
N ASP A 15 -7.81 4.29 40.27
CA ASP A 15 -6.60 4.86 39.66
C ASP A 15 -5.83 5.77 40.63
N GLU A 16 -6.54 6.43 41.55
CA GLU A 16 -5.94 7.24 42.61
C GLU A 16 -5.21 6.39 43.65
N GLU A 17 -5.81 5.28 44.09
CA GLU A 17 -5.19 4.35 45.04
C GLU A 17 -4.01 3.61 44.42
N LEU A 18 -4.12 3.24 43.13
CA LEU A 18 -3.06 2.61 42.36
C LEU A 18 -1.86 3.55 42.23
N ALA A 19 -2.10 4.81 41.85
CA ALA A 19 -1.06 5.83 41.76
C ALA A 19 -0.37 6.07 43.11
N ALA A 20 -1.13 6.12 44.21
CA ALA A 20 -0.58 6.25 45.56
C ALA A 20 0.32 5.07 45.94
N ARG A 21 -0.08 3.83 45.63
CA ARG A 21 0.72 2.63 45.92
C ARG A 21 1.96 2.50 45.04
N VAL A 22 1.87 2.88 43.77
CA VAL A 22 3.02 2.92 42.85
C VAL A 22 4.04 3.96 43.30
N ASN A 23 3.59 5.15 43.69
CA ASN A 23 4.49 6.19 44.21
C ASN A 23 5.19 5.76 45.52
N LEU A 24 4.47 5.08 46.41
CA LEU A 24 5.04 4.55 47.64
C LEU A 24 6.07 3.44 47.37
N ALA A 25 5.78 2.51 46.45
CA ALA A 25 6.68 1.41 46.12
C ALA A 25 7.97 1.87 45.41
N THR A 26 7.87 2.86 44.50
CA THR A 26 9.03 3.43 43.78
C THR A 26 10.06 4.11 44.70
N SER A 27 9.69 4.45 45.93
CA SER A 27 10.59 5.07 46.92
C SER A 27 11.54 4.08 47.63
N SER A 28 11.40 2.77 47.39
CA SER A 28 12.23 1.73 48.02
C SER A 28 13.24 1.11 47.03
N HIS A 29 14.42 0.70 47.51
CA HIS A 29 15.54 0.25 46.66
C HIS A 29 15.27 -1.09 45.91
N SER A 30 14.20 -1.81 46.26
CA SER A 30 13.67 -2.99 45.54
C SER A 30 12.31 -2.72 44.87
N GLY A 31 11.93 -1.45 44.72
CA GLY A 31 10.57 -1.00 44.43
C GLY A 31 10.06 -1.29 43.02
N ILE A 32 10.94 -1.30 42.02
CA ILE A 32 10.52 -1.42 40.61
C ILE A 32 9.91 -2.80 40.32
N GLU A 33 10.48 -3.87 40.89
CA GLU A 33 9.94 -5.23 40.73
C GLU A 33 8.59 -5.38 41.42
N ALA A 34 8.44 -4.80 42.62
CA ALA A 34 7.17 -4.78 43.34
C ALA A 34 6.08 -3.97 42.61
N VAL A 35 6.44 -2.86 41.95
CA VAL A 35 5.54 -2.06 41.11
C VAL A 35 5.09 -2.88 39.91
N MET A 36 6.00 -3.57 39.23
CA MET A 36 5.66 -4.42 38.07
C MET A 36 4.70 -5.54 38.45
N VAL A 37 4.96 -6.25 39.55
CA VAL A 37 4.06 -7.31 40.04
C VAL A 37 2.67 -6.75 40.40
N LEU A 38 2.63 -5.58 41.05
CA LEU A 38 1.36 -4.93 41.41
C LEU A 38 0.58 -4.51 40.16
N LEU A 39 1.22 -3.92 39.15
CA LEU A 39 0.56 -3.49 37.92
C LEU A 39 0.02 -4.68 37.12
N VAL A 40 0.80 -5.76 36.99
CA VAL A 40 0.35 -6.99 36.30
C VAL A 40 -0.83 -7.62 37.04
N ALA A 41 -0.80 -7.68 38.38
CA ALA A 41 -1.92 -8.19 39.16
C ALA A 41 -3.18 -7.34 39.02
N GLN A 42 -3.05 -6.01 38.94
CA GLN A 42 -4.18 -5.10 38.72
C GLN A 42 -4.75 -5.19 37.31
N GLU A 43 -3.90 -5.37 36.29
CA GLU A 43 -4.35 -5.58 34.91
C GLU A 43 -5.16 -6.87 34.78
N GLN A 44 -4.70 -7.96 35.42
CA GLN A 44 -5.43 -9.23 35.45
C GLN A 44 -6.78 -9.11 36.16
N LEU A 45 -6.85 -8.38 37.28
CA LEU A 45 -8.11 -8.15 38.00
C LEU A 45 -9.10 -7.33 37.16
N ARG A 46 -8.64 -6.26 36.49
CA ARG A 46 -9.49 -5.46 35.60
C ARG A 46 -10.01 -6.28 34.42
N ALA A 47 -9.16 -7.12 33.82
CA ALA A 47 -9.58 -8.01 32.74
C ALA A 47 -10.64 -9.04 33.20
N GLN A 48 -10.55 -9.56 34.43
CA GLN A 48 -11.55 -10.45 35.01
C GLN A 48 -12.87 -9.70 35.29
N GLU A 49 -12.80 -8.49 35.82
CA GLU A 49 -13.98 -7.65 36.09
C GLU A 49 -14.73 -7.27 34.81
N ASP A 50 -14.00 -6.89 33.76
CA ASP A 50 -14.60 -6.57 32.47
C ASP A 50 -15.29 -7.80 31.85
N ALA A 51 -14.74 -9.00 32.08
CA ALA A 51 -15.37 -10.25 31.66
C ALA A 51 -16.63 -10.60 32.49
N GLU A 52 -16.59 -10.44 33.82
CA GLU A 52 -17.74 -10.64 34.71
C GLU A 52 -18.88 -9.65 34.37
N LEU A 53 -18.53 -8.39 34.12
CA LEU A 53 -19.47 -7.35 33.70
C LEU A 53 -20.09 -7.66 32.34
N ALA A 54 -19.29 -8.07 31.35
CA ALA A 54 -19.80 -8.44 30.04
C ALA A 54 -20.77 -9.62 30.10
N GLN A 55 -20.49 -10.62 30.96
CA GLN A 55 -21.39 -11.74 31.21
C GLN A 55 -22.69 -11.27 31.86
N TRP A 56 -22.60 -10.41 32.88
CA TRP A 56 -23.77 -9.83 33.52
C TRP A 56 -24.64 -9.02 32.55
N VAL A 57 -24.05 -8.16 31.72
CA VAL A 57 -24.78 -7.39 30.68
C VAL A 57 -25.48 -8.34 29.72
N THR A 58 -24.78 -9.36 29.24
CA THR A 58 -25.36 -10.38 28.34
C THR A 58 -26.51 -11.14 29.01
N GLN A 59 -26.39 -11.44 30.31
CA GLN A 59 -27.45 -12.10 31.07
C GLN A 59 -28.69 -11.21 31.19
N MET A 60 -28.52 -9.92 31.51
CA MET A 60 -29.63 -8.98 31.62
C MET A 60 -30.31 -8.73 30.27
N GLU A 61 -29.55 -8.64 29.18
CA GLU A 61 -30.10 -8.50 27.82
C GLU A 61 -30.88 -9.74 27.37
N ASN A 62 -30.41 -10.94 27.74
CA ASN A 62 -31.07 -12.20 27.41
C ASN A 62 -32.33 -12.45 28.25
N GLU A 63 -32.33 -12.02 29.53
CA GLU A 63 -33.48 -12.19 30.41
C GLU A 63 -34.66 -11.31 29.98
N GLY A 64 -34.39 -10.08 29.52
CA GLY A 64 -35.38 -9.20 28.89
C GLY A 64 -36.57 -8.82 29.79
N SER A 65 -36.50 -9.12 31.10
CA SER A 65 -37.52 -8.73 32.07
C SER A 65 -37.50 -7.21 32.28
N PRO A 66 -38.63 -6.58 32.65
CA PRO A 66 -38.67 -5.14 32.94
C PRO A 66 -37.66 -4.73 34.03
N GLU A 67 -37.39 -5.62 34.98
CA GLU A 67 -36.38 -5.44 36.04
C GLU A 67 -34.95 -5.50 35.47
N ALA A 68 -34.64 -6.43 34.57
CA ALA A 68 -33.33 -6.56 33.93
C ALA A 68 -32.98 -5.36 33.04
N LEU A 69 -33.93 -4.87 32.24
CA LEU A 69 -33.74 -3.68 31.40
C LEU A 69 -33.52 -2.43 32.25
N LYS A 70 -34.25 -2.30 33.37
CA LYS A 70 -34.06 -1.19 34.32
C LYS A 70 -32.69 -1.28 35.00
N ALA A 71 -32.20 -2.48 35.33
CA ALA A 71 -30.86 -2.66 35.89
C ALA A 71 -29.75 -2.22 34.91
N LEU A 72 -29.88 -2.55 33.63
CA LEU A 72 -28.97 -2.07 32.57
C LEU A 72 -29.02 -0.56 32.40
N GLU A 73 -30.21 0.03 32.43
CA GLU A 73 -30.38 1.49 32.30
C GLU A 73 -29.82 2.22 33.52
N ASN A 74 -30.05 1.70 34.73
CA ASN A 74 -29.47 2.22 35.96
C ASN A 74 -27.94 2.11 35.95
N TYR A 75 -27.37 1.01 35.45
CA TYR A 75 -25.92 0.88 35.27
C TYR A 75 -25.36 1.91 34.28
N ARG A 76 -26.02 2.10 33.12
CA ARG A 76 -25.62 3.11 32.13
C ARG A 76 -25.70 4.52 32.73
N ARG A 77 -26.76 4.82 33.48
CA ARG A 77 -26.92 6.10 34.19
C ARG A 77 -25.85 6.32 35.26
N SER A 78 -25.54 5.31 36.08
CA SER A 78 -24.48 5.44 37.08
C SER A 78 -23.11 5.64 36.43
N SER A 79 -22.85 4.99 35.29
CA SER A 79 -21.60 5.18 34.54
C SER A 79 -21.47 6.58 33.93
N SER A 80 -22.58 7.25 33.62
CA SER A 80 -22.62 8.61 33.09
C SER A 80 -22.85 9.69 34.15
N GLY A 81 -22.84 9.33 35.44
CA GLY A 81 -23.02 10.27 36.56
C GLY A 81 -24.46 10.73 36.81
N ALA A 82 -25.46 10.07 36.21
CA ALA A 82 -26.88 10.36 36.40
C ALA A 82 -27.49 9.57 37.57
N THR A 83 -28.52 10.13 38.22
CA THR A 83 -29.20 9.51 39.36
C THR A 83 -30.01 8.25 38.95
N PRO A 84 -29.98 7.15 39.74
CA PRO A 84 -30.77 5.95 39.46
C PRO A 84 -32.28 6.20 39.50
N ILE A 85 -33.04 5.39 38.74
CA ILE A 85 -34.51 5.46 38.71
C ILE A 85 -35.09 4.62 39.87
N GLU A 86 -35.78 5.26 40.81
CA GLU A 86 -36.52 4.57 41.88
C GLU A 86 -37.84 3.94 41.38
N GLU A 87 -38.39 3.01 42.15
CA GLU A 87 -39.52 2.15 41.79
C GLU A 87 -40.85 2.76 42.24
N THR A 88 -41.76 3.04 41.31
CA THR A 88 -43.19 3.27 41.60
C THR A 88 -43.98 2.04 41.20
N LEU A 89 -44.43 1.27 42.20
CA LEU A 89 -45.37 0.17 42.03
C LEU A 89 -46.72 0.71 41.56
N VAL A 90 -47.19 0.31 40.37
CA VAL A 90 -48.57 0.52 39.92
C VAL A 90 -49.13 -0.79 39.38
N GLU A 91 -50.21 -1.26 40.00
CA GLU A 91 -50.99 -2.48 39.71
C GLU A 91 -51.65 -2.47 38.31
N PRO A 92 -52.01 -3.64 37.76
CA PRO A 92 -52.56 -3.74 36.41
C PRO A 92 -54.07 -3.46 36.39
N VAL A 93 -54.53 -2.67 35.41
CA VAL A 93 -55.97 -2.49 35.11
C VAL A 93 -56.29 -2.99 33.70
N THR A 94 -57.40 -3.72 33.67
CA THR A 94 -58.05 -4.54 32.64
C THR A 94 -58.63 -3.80 31.42
N ASP A 95 -58.77 -4.55 30.33
CA ASP A 95 -59.54 -4.29 29.10
C ASP A 95 -60.93 -3.65 29.31
N ALA A 96 -61.33 -2.70 28.44
CA ALA A 96 -62.66 -2.65 27.83
C ALA A 96 -62.87 -1.48 26.84
N HIS A 97 -63.53 -1.83 25.72
CA HIS A 97 -64.56 -1.10 24.96
C HIS A 97 -64.23 -0.27 23.71
N LEU A 98 -65.07 -0.60 22.70
CA LEU A 98 -65.26 -0.14 21.33
C LEU A 98 -66.03 1.20 21.29
N GLU A 99 -65.93 1.95 20.18
CA GLU A 99 -67.03 2.57 19.38
C GLU A 99 -66.47 3.68 18.48
N GLU A 100 -66.54 3.52 17.15
CA GLU A 100 -67.52 4.09 16.19
C GLU A 100 -67.09 5.44 15.58
N VAL A 101 -67.08 5.50 14.23
CA VAL A 101 -66.85 6.70 13.42
C VAL A 101 -68.01 6.89 12.45
N PRO A 102 -68.66 8.07 12.42
CA PRO A 102 -69.43 8.56 11.28
C PRO A 102 -68.86 9.89 10.69
N PRO A 103 -69.37 10.37 9.53
CA PRO A 103 -68.52 10.96 8.47
C PRO A 103 -68.90 12.39 7.98
N VAL A 104 -68.22 12.85 6.91
CA VAL A 104 -68.51 13.98 5.95
C VAL A 104 -68.27 15.40 6.56
N GLU A 105 -67.67 16.42 5.93
CA GLU A 105 -68.07 17.16 4.71
C GLU A 105 -67.08 18.32 4.41
N GLU A 106 -66.80 18.63 3.13
CA GLU A 106 -66.10 19.85 2.66
C GLU A 106 -67.04 21.08 2.67
N PRO A 107 -66.52 22.33 2.73
CA PRO A 107 -66.68 23.20 1.54
C PRO A 107 -65.61 24.32 1.31
N VAL A 108 -65.26 24.53 0.03
CA VAL A 108 -65.41 25.76 -0.82
C VAL A 108 -64.91 27.16 -0.34
N VAL A 109 -63.86 27.65 -1.05
CA VAL A 109 -63.66 28.97 -1.75
C VAL A 109 -63.41 30.32 -1.02
N ALA A 110 -62.38 31.00 -1.57
CA ALA A 110 -62.11 32.45 -1.76
C ALA A 110 -61.37 33.31 -0.70
N GLU A 111 -60.12 33.64 -1.05
CA GLU A 111 -59.57 34.99 -1.32
C GLU A 111 -59.54 36.06 -0.20
N SER A 112 -58.34 36.42 0.27
CA SER A 112 -57.90 37.83 0.44
C SER A 112 -56.44 37.98 0.96
N ILE A 113 -55.63 38.71 0.17
CA ILE A 113 -54.73 39.82 0.53
C ILE A 113 -53.45 39.56 1.38
N GLU A 114 -52.35 40.11 0.84
CA GLU A 114 -51.00 40.32 1.36
C GLU A 114 -50.92 40.88 2.80
N ALA A 115 -49.90 40.47 3.56
CA ALA A 115 -48.79 41.33 4.03
C ALA A 115 -48.12 40.81 5.33
N VAL A 116 -46.78 40.73 5.26
CA VAL A 116 -45.80 41.10 6.32
C VAL A 116 -45.47 40.10 7.46
N GLU A 117 -44.17 39.74 7.44
CA GLU A 117 -43.18 39.51 8.53
C GLU A 117 -43.56 38.77 9.82
N GLU A 118 -42.87 37.65 10.10
CA GLU A 118 -41.71 37.58 11.02
C GLU A 118 -41.34 36.10 11.25
N GLU A 119 -40.16 35.70 10.78
CA GLU A 119 -39.49 34.48 11.23
C GLU A 119 -38.90 34.72 12.62
N THR A 120 -39.29 33.88 13.59
CA THR A 120 -38.67 33.87 14.92
C THR A 120 -37.58 32.81 14.99
N ASP A 121 -36.43 33.31 15.39
CA ASP A 121 -35.16 32.69 15.73
C ASP A 121 -35.29 31.64 16.85
N SER A 122 -34.50 30.56 16.79
CA SER A 122 -33.81 30.02 17.97
C SER A 122 -32.69 29.05 17.59
N LYS A 123 -31.46 29.58 17.61
CA LYS A 123 -30.21 28.80 17.77
C LYS A 123 -30.08 28.24 19.20
N PRO A 124 -29.17 27.29 19.44
CA PRO A 124 -27.86 27.66 20.04
C PRO A 124 -26.71 26.75 19.53
N PHE A 125 -25.40 26.97 19.68
CA PHE A 125 -24.50 28.05 20.12
C PHE A 125 -23.11 27.66 19.56
N SER A 126 -22.24 28.60 19.22
CA SER A 126 -20.86 28.35 18.74
C SER A 126 -19.85 29.10 19.60
N TRP A 127 -18.67 28.51 19.85
CA TRP A 127 -17.57 29.15 20.54
C TRP A 127 -16.55 29.63 19.50
N PHE A 128 -16.37 30.96 19.46
CA PHE A 128 -15.24 31.75 18.97
C PHE A 128 -15.58 32.81 17.92
N THR A 129 -15.68 34.04 18.46
CA THR A 129 -15.48 35.32 17.77
C THR A 129 -13.99 35.68 17.96
N ARG A 130 -13.33 36.58 17.23
CA ARG A 130 -13.77 37.72 16.42
C ARG A 130 -12.54 38.19 15.64
N THR A 131 -12.64 38.33 14.32
CA THR A 131 -11.89 39.34 13.58
C THR A 131 -12.60 40.69 13.77
N LYS A 132 -11.84 41.78 13.86
CA LYS A 132 -12.37 43.14 13.66
C LYS A 132 -12.00 43.57 12.25
N ASP A 133 -13.03 43.82 11.46
CA ASP A 133 -13.03 44.66 10.25
C ASP A 133 -12.55 46.08 10.60
N VAL A 134 -12.11 46.95 9.69
CA VAL A 134 -12.90 47.63 8.63
C VAL A 134 -11.93 48.28 7.57
N PRO A 135 -12.41 48.93 6.48
CA PRO A 135 -12.11 48.55 5.08
C PRO A 135 -11.55 49.75 4.26
N VAL A 136 -11.84 49.80 2.94
CA VAL A 136 -11.68 50.93 1.96
C VAL A 136 -10.34 50.82 1.18
N GLU A 137 -10.21 50.88 -0.15
CA GLU A 137 -10.95 51.51 -1.26
C GLU A 137 -10.53 50.87 -2.61
N GLU A 138 -11.43 50.94 -3.61
CA GLU A 138 -11.31 51.13 -5.07
C GLU A 138 -10.07 50.69 -5.90
N GLU A 139 -10.33 49.98 -7.03
CA GLU A 139 -9.44 49.89 -8.21
C GLU A 139 -9.53 51.20 -9.04
N PRO A 140 -8.47 51.65 -9.79
CA PRO A 140 -8.21 51.09 -11.14
C PRO A 140 -6.74 51.15 -11.67
N VAL A 141 -6.47 50.22 -12.61
CA VAL A 141 -5.65 50.27 -13.86
C VAL A 141 -4.57 51.37 -14.03
N VAL A 142 -3.34 50.99 -14.43
CA VAL A 142 -2.57 51.45 -15.63
C VAL A 142 -1.04 51.19 -15.52
N GLU A 143 -0.48 50.66 -16.63
CA GLU A 143 0.89 50.72 -17.21
C GLU A 143 2.12 49.92 -16.70
N GLU A 144 2.75 49.28 -17.70
CA GLU A 144 4.12 48.76 -17.75
C GLU A 144 5.17 49.87 -17.57
N VAL A 145 6.24 49.60 -16.80
CA VAL A 145 7.56 50.20 -16.99
C VAL A 145 8.67 49.21 -16.62
N LEU A 146 9.57 48.95 -17.58
CA LEU A 146 10.90 48.35 -17.43
C LEU A 146 11.83 49.23 -16.58
N VAL A 147 12.76 48.64 -15.81
CA VAL A 147 14.21 48.98 -15.75
C VAL A 147 14.92 48.39 -14.50
N GLU A 148 16.06 47.74 -14.78
CA GLU A 148 17.32 47.56 -14.03
C GLU A 148 17.40 47.06 -12.57
N GLU A 149 18.05 45.89 -12.45
CA GLU A 149 19.33 45.66 -11.74
C GLU A 149 19.63 46.48 -10.47
N SER A 150 19.66 45.79 -9.33
CA SER A 150 20.52 46.18 -8.21
C SER A 150 21.06 44.97 -7.45
N VAL A 151 22.39 44.91 -7.45
CA VAL A 151 23.32 44.12 -6.65
C VAL A 151 23.12 44.43 -5.16
N VAL A 152 23.15 43.42 -4.26
CA VAL A 152 23.77 43.45 -2.92
C VAL A 152 23.93 42.02 -2.35
N GLU A 153 25.21 41.62 -2.25
CA GLU A 153 25.93 40.92 -1.17
C GLU A 153 25.58 39.49 -0.69
N GLU A 154 26.57 38.62 -0.89
CA GLU A 154 26.81 37.33 -0.23
C GLU A 154 27.13 37.48 1.27
N PRO A 155 26.71 36.54 2.13
CA PRO A 155 27.42 36.27 3.37
C PRO A 155 28.35 35.06 3.22
N VAL A 156 29.64 35.37 3.31
CA VAL A 156 30.77 34.47 3.59
C VAL A 156 30.47 33.59 4.81
N VAL A 157 30.60 32.27 4.67
CA VAL A 157 30.76 31.36 5.81
C VAL A 157 32.02 30.51 5.61
N VAL A 158 32.90 30.73 6.58
CA VAL A 158 34.24 30.19 6.83
C VAL A 158 34.30 28.66 6.72
N GLU A 159 35.22 28.17 5.90
CA GLU A 159 35.74 26.80 5.94
C GLU A 159 36.39 26.53 7.31
N VAL A 160 35.84 25.58 8.07
CA VAL A 160 36.53 24.97 9.20
C VAL A 160 37.09 23.64 8.73
N VAL A 161 38.39 23.64 8.46
CA VAL A 161 39.24 22.46 8.29
C VAL A 161 39.25 21.70 9.61
N VAL A 162 38.91 20.41 9.59
CA VAL A 162 39.08 19.50 10.72
C VAL A 162 40.28 18.61 10.39
N ASP A 163 41.40 18.90 11.05
CA ASP A 163 42.61 18.07 11.07
C ASP A 163 42.38 16.78 11.88
N GLU A 164 42.94 15.69 11.38
CA GLU A 164 43.05 14.38 12.04
C GLU A 164 43.91 14.47 13.32
N PRO A 165 43.53 13.83 14.44
CA PRO A 165 44.45 13.68 15.56
C PRO A 165 45.40 12.51 15.34
N VAL A 166 46.70 12.88 15.34
CA VAL A 166 47.88 12.02 15.40
C VAL A 166 47.94 11.29 16.75
N VAL A 167 48.37 10.03 16.69
CA VAL A 167 48.68 9.17 17.84
C VAL A 167 49.98 9.64 18.47
N ASP A 168 49.94 10.15 19.70
CA ASP A 168 51.15 10.39 20.50
C ASP A 168 51.44 9.20 21.42
N GLU A 169 52.65 8.68 21.24
CA GLU A 169 53.31 7.60 21.95
C GLU A 169 53.75 8.09 23.34
N VAL A 170 53.10 7.61 24.41
CA VAL A 170 53.49 7.93 25.79
C VAL A 170 54.62 6.99 26.24
N VAL A 171 55.82 7.55 26.31
CA VAL A 171 57.02 6.96 26.93
C VAL A 171 56.88 7.02 28.45
N VAL A 172 57.08 5.89 29.11
CA VAL A 172 57.14 5.76 30.58
C VAL A 172 58.58 6.05 31.05
N GLU A 173 58.77 7.10 31.83
CA GLU A 173 59.98 7.29 32.67
C GLU A 173 59.63 7.02 34.14
N GLU A 174 60.39 6.12 34.79
CA GLU A 174 60.39 5.92 36.25
C GLU A 174 61.12 7.07 36.96
N PRO A 175 60.64 7.53 38.13
CA PRO A 175 61.50 8.13 39.12
C PRO A 175 61.59 7.31 40.41
N THR A 176 62.85 7.08 40.77
CA THR A 176 63.44 6.59 42.02
C THR A 176 62.80 7.10 43.32
N ALA A 177 62.75 6.19 44.30
CA ALA A 177 62.22 6.35 45.64
C ALA A 177 62.98 7.34 46.55
N THR A 178 62.24 8.03 47.42
CA THR A 178 62.69 8.44 48.77
C THR A 178 61.54 8.29 49.76
N GLY A 179 61.80 7.56 50.85
CA GLY A 179 60.79 6.94 51.70
C GLY A 179 60.07 7.83 52.71
N LEU A 180 59.04 7.23 53.28
CA LEU A 180 58.50 7.43 54.62
C LEU A 180 57.54 6.25 54.89
N HIS A 181 57.93 5.32 55.76
CA HIS A 181 57.02 4.33 56.31
C HIS A 181 55.98 5.03 57.20
N PRO A 182 54.72 4.56 57.15
CA PRO A 182 54.11 4.08 58.37
C PRO A 182 53.64 2.63 58.21
N GLU A 183 53.71 1.92 59.32
CA GLU A 183 53.38 0.51 59.48
C GLU A 183 51.94 0.21 59.04
N GLY A 184 51.82 -0.76 58.14
CA GLY A 184 50.58 -1.43 57.76
C GLY A 184 50.96 -2.72 57.05
N THR A 185 50.77 -3.85 57.70
CA THR A 185 51.01 -5.18 57.14
C THR A 185 49.92 -5.51 56.12
N GLU A 186 50.13 -5.12 54.86
CA GLU A 186 49.42 -5.71 53.72
C GLU A 186 50.50 -6.25 52.77
N SER A 187 50.42 -7.54 52.46
CA SER A 187 51.33 -8.24 51.56
C SER A 187 51.29 -7.61 50.17
N GLU A 188 52.44 -7.42 49.51
CA GLU A 188 52.53 -6.92 48.12
C GLU A 188 51.57 -7.66 47.16
N ASP A 189 51.30 -8.95 47.41
CA ASP A 189 50.34 -9.77 46.66
C ASP A 189 48.88 -9.27 46.69
N SER A 190 48.43 -8.60 47.76
CA SER A 190 47.04 -8.11 47.85
C SER A 190 46.85 -6.79 47.10
N PHE A 191 47.88 -5.95 47.06
CA PHE A 191 47.83 -4.69 46.31
C PHE A 191 47.88 -4.95 44.81
N ASP A 192 48.72 -5.88 44.35
CA ASP A 192 48.77 -6.31 42.95
C ASP A 192 47.48 -7.01 42.51
N GLN A 193 46.85 -7.80 43.40
CA GLN A 193 45.52 -8.36 43.13
C GLN A 193 44.44 -7.29 43.02
N LEU A 194 44.48 -6.24 43.84
CA LEU A 194 43.54 -5.12 43.77
C LEU A 194 43.74 -4.29 42.50
N LEU A 195 44.98 -4.10 42.05
CA LEU A 195 45.29 -3.45 40.77
C LEU A 195 44.81 -4.27 39.58
N ALA A 196 45.03 -5.59 39.59
CA ALA A 196 44.53 -6.48 38.53
C ALA A 196 43.00 -6.58 38.53
N ALA A 197 42.37 -6.55 39.70
CA ALA A 197 40.91 -6.50 39.82
C ALA A 197 40.35 -5.16 39.31
N ALA A 198 40.99 -4.04 39.66
CA ALA A 198 40.59 -2.72 39.19
C ALA A 198 40.76 -2.56 37.66
N SER A 199 41.86 -3.08 37.09
CA SER A 199 42.05 -3.06 35.63
C SER A 199 41.05 -3.95 34.90
N ALA A 200 40.71 -5.11 35.48
CA ALA A 200 39.70 -6.00 34.92
C ALA A 200 38.28 -5.40 34.99
N GLU A 201 37.99 -4.63 36.05
CA GLU A 201 36.72 -3.91 36.23
C GLU A 201 36.62 -2.71 35.28
N GLU A 202 37.74 -2.00 35.03
CA GLU A 202 37.85 -0.94 34.01
C GLU A 202 37.70 -1.49 32.58
N GLU A 203 38.27 -2.67 32.29
CA GLU A 203 38.10 -3.33 30.99
C GLU A 203 36.66 -3.86 30.80
N LEU A 204 36.03 -4.36 31.87
CA LEU A 204 34.62 -4.80 31.84
C LEU A 204 33.65 -3.63 31.62
N THR A 205 33.88 -2.51 32.32
CA THR A 205 33.08 -1.29 32.16
C THR A 205 33.30 -0.65 30.80
N ALA A 206 34.53 -0.66 30.27
CA ALA A 206 34.79 -0.23 28.89
C ALA A 206 34.08 -1.12 27.85
N LEU A 207 33.99 -2.44 28.11
CA LEU A 207 33.24 -3.38 27.27
C LEU A 207 31.72 -3.22 27.41
N GLU A 208 31.21 -2.92 28.60
CA GLU A 208 29.81 -2.58 28.84
C GLU A 208 29.44 -1.26 28.18
N ASP A 209 30.27 -0.23 28.27
CA ASP A 209 30.12 1.04 27.55
C ASP A 209 30.18 0.84 26.04
N LEU A 210 31.06 -0.04 25.54
CA LEU A 210 31.12 -0.40 24.12
C LEU A 210 29.87 -1.16 23.71
N LYS A 211 29.37 -2.07 24.55
CA LYS A 211 28.14 -2.83 24.34
C LYS A 211 26.91 -1.92 24.40
N GLU A 212 26.91 -0.91 25.25
CA GLU A 212 25.87 0.11 25.38
C GLU A 212 25.91 1.10 24.23
N LYS A 213 27.11 1.51 23.79
CA LYS A 213 27.28 2.32 22.56
C LYS A 213 26.91 1.52 21.31
N LEU A 214 27.25 0.23 21.25
CA LEU A 214 26.85 -0.68 20.17
C LEU A 214 25.35 -0.95 20.19
N SER A 215 24.73 -1.13 21.35
CA SER A 215 23.27 -1.32 21.47
C SER A 215 22.50 -0.04 21.18
N ALA A 216 22.98 1.12 21.63
CA ALA A 216 22.43 2.43 21.29
C ALA A 216 22.59 2.75 19.78
N GLN A 217 23.64 2.26 19.14
CA GLN A 217 23.83 2.33 17.69
C GLN A 217 23.02 1.26 16.92
N GLU A 218 22.60 0.19 17.61
CA GLU A 218 21.75 -0.88 17.10
C GLU A 218 20.26 -0.50 17.09
N GLU A 219 19.85 0.45 17.93
CA GLU A 219 18.52 1.07 17.94
C GLU A 219 18.36 2.24 16.94
N LEU A 220 18.88 2.11 15.73
CA LEU A 220 18.22 2.80 14.62
C LEU A 220 16.95 2.01 14.32
N PRO A 221 15.73 2.47 14.69
CA PRO A 221 14.52 1.72 14.46
C PRO A 221 14.40 1.49 12.96
N SER A 222 14.64 0.27 12.51
CA SER A 222 14.40 -0.06 11.11
C SER A 222 12.91 0.12 10.89
N ASN A 223 12.55 1.11 10.10
CA ASN A 223 11.18 1.45 9.73
C ASN A 223 10.47 0.32 8.94
N VAL A 224 11.16 -0.79 8.70
CA VAL A 224 10.68 -1.99 8.04
C VAL A 224 10.66 -3.10 9.09
N THR A 225 9.47 -3.61 9.40
CA THR A 225 9.35 -4.79 10.24
C THR A 225 9.82 -6.02 9.48
N ILE A 226 10.72 -6.78 10.09
CA ILE A 226 11.22 -8.04 9.56
C ILE A 226 10.35 -9.16 10.16
N PRO A 227 9.43 -9.76 9.38
CA PRO A 227 8.56 -10.80 9.91
C PRO A 227 9.34 -12.12 10.04
N SER A 228 9.27 -12.78 11.20
CA SER A 228 9.83 -14.13 11.31
C SER A 228 9.04 -15.12 10.44
N ASP A 229 9.71 -16.17 9.94
CA ASP A 229 9.09 -17.14 9.02
C ASP A 229 7.89 -17.87 9.67
N GLU A 230 7.91 -18.02 10.99
CA GLU A 230 6.84 -18.67 11.78
C GLU A 230 5.51 -17.91 11.73
N HIS A 231 5.56 -16.57 11.66
CA HIS A 231 4.36 -15.74 11.57
C HIS A 231 3.77 -15.70 10.14
N ARG A 232 4.38 -16.41 9.19
CA ARG A 232 3.93 -16.52 7.79
C ARG A 232 3.11 -17.78 7.61
N ASP A 233 1.82 -17.61 7.33
CA ASP A 233 0.85 -18.69 7.34
C ASP A 233 0.10 -18.89 6.00
N ARG A 234 0.40 -18.08 4.97
CA ARG A 234 -0.30 -18.21 3.68
C ARG A 234 0.16 -19.44 2.89
N LYS A 235 -0.81 -20.23 2.40
CA LYS A 235 -0.55 -21.36 1.50
C LYS A 235 -0.25 -20.85 0.08
N PRO A 236 0.61 -21.52 -0.71
CA PRO A 236 0.87 -21.14 -2.11
C PRO A 236 -0.38 -21.03 -2.98
N LEU A 237 -1.39 -21.88 -2.75
CA LEU A 237 -2.67 -21.86 -3.47
C LEU A 237 -3.41 -20.51 -3.31
N SER A 238 -3.19 -19.77 -2.22
CA SER A 238 -3.83 -18.47 -2.03
C SER A 238 -3.43 -17.46 -3.11
N GLN A 239 -2.26 -17.63 -3.73
CA GLN A 239 -1.84 -16.74 -4.83
C GLN A 239 -2.81 -16.83 -5.99
N MET A 240 -3.32 -18.02 -6.31
CA MET A 240 -4.28 -18.19 -7.40
C MET A 240 -5.47 -17.26 -7.19
N PHE A 241 -6.14 -17.36 -6.03
CA PHE A 241 -7.32 -16.56 -5.72
C PHE A 241 -7.05 -15.07 -5.50
N LEU A 242 -5.86 -14.68 -5.03
CA LEU A 242 -5.50 -13.27 -4.90
C LEU A 242 -5.25 -12.63 -6.27
N TRP A 243 -4.74 -13.38 -7.25
CA TRP A 243 -4.49 -12.83 -8.58
C TRP A 243 -5.76 -12.71 -9.43
N LEU A 244 -6.75 -13.59 -9.23
CA LEU A 244 -7.99 -13.63 -10.00
C LEU A 244 -8.61 -12.23 -10.22
N GLY A 245 -8.94 -11.51 -9.16
CA GLY A 245 -9.60 -10.20 -9.27
C GLY A 245 -8.74 -9.07 -9.81
N ALA A 246 -7.43 -9.26 -9.97
CA ALA A 246 -6.55 -8.28 -10.60
C ALA A 246 -6.29 -8.59 -12.07
N SER A 247 -6.01 -9.86 -12.40
CA SER A 247 -5.61 -10.25 -13.76
C SER A 247 -6.81 -10.54 -14.67
N ALA A 248 -7.94 -10.99 -14.13
CA ALA A 248 -9.00 -11.64 -14.90
C ALA A 248 -10.10 -10.69 -15.41
N THR A 249 -9.99 -9.38 -15.23
CA THR A 249 -11.17 -8.49 -15.28
C THR A 249 -11.07 -7.44 -16.39
N LEU A 250 -10.52 -6.27 -16.08
CA LEU A 250 -10.47 -5.12 -16.98
C LEU A 250 -9.47 -5.30 -18.12
N LEU A 251 -8.31 -5.88 -17.77
CA LEU A 251 -7.18 -6.01 -18.69
C LEU A 251 -7.51 -6.92 -19.90
N PRO A 252 -8.17 -8.09 -19.74
CA PRO A 252 -8.65 -8.90 -20.86
C PRO A 252 -9.52 -8.14 -21.87
N ILE A 253 -10.46 -7.33 -21.38
CA ILE A 253 -11.39 -6.57 -22.23
C ILE A 253 -10.66 -5.47 -22.99
N GLY A 254 -9.81 -4.71 -22.28
CA GLY A 254 -9.00 -3.65 -22.87
C GLY A 254 -8.02 -4.17 -23.94
N LEU A 255 -7.36 -5.31 -23.68
CA LEU A 255 -6.40 -5.88 -24.62
C LEU A 255 -7.06 -6.45 -25.87
N VAL A 256 -8.19 -7.15 -25.77
CA VAL A 256 -8.92 -7.63 -26.97
C VAL A 256 -9.33 -6.44 -27.84
N THR A 257 -9.87 -5.38 -27.22
CA THR A 257 -10.29 -4.16 -27.93
C THR A 257 -9.10 -3.45 -28.59
N ALA A 258 -7.96 -3.36 -27.90
CA ALA A 258 -6.74 -2.77 -28.45
C ALA A 258 -6.19 -3.58 -29.64
N LEU A 259 -6.23 -4.92 -29.56
CA LEU A 259 -5.76 -5.81 -30.63
C LEU A 259 -6.65 -5.77 -31.88
N PHE A 260 -7.94 -5.45 -31.77
CA PHE A 260 -8.76 -5.14 -32.93
C PHE A 260 -8.23 -3.93 -33.71
N GLY A 261 -7.72 -2.92 -32.99
CA GLY A 261 -7.10 -1.73 -33.59
C GLY A 261 -5.84 -2.04 -34.40
N PHE A 262 -5.23 -3.21 -34.23
CA PHE A 262 -4.06 -3.65 -34.99
C PHE A 262 -4.43 -4.36 -36.30
N GLY A 263 -5.71 -4.54 -36.62
CA GLY A 263 -6.14 -5.17 -37.87
C GLY A 263 -5.84 -6.67 -37.94
N LEU A 264 -5.70 -7.33 -36.79
CA LEU A 264 -5.40 -8.75 -36.66
C LEU A 264 -6.63 -9.65 -36.90
N SER A 265 -6.38 -10.81 -37.49
CA SER A 265 -7.35 -11.91 -37.57
C SER A 265 -7.63 -12.50 -36.19
N ALA A 266 -8.82 -13.08 -35.99
CA ALA A 266 -9.20 -13.66 -34.70
C ALA A 266 -8.21 -14.71 -34.19
N THR A 267 -7.63 -15.51 -35.10
CA THR A 267 -6.64 -16.53 -34.74
C THR A 267 -5.32 -15.89 -34.27
N ALA A 268 -4.88 -14.80 -34.92
CA ALA A 268 -3.71 -14.05 -34.47
C ALA A 268 -3.93 -13.46 -33.08
N ILE A 269 -5.09 -12.84 -32.83
CA ILE A 269 -5.44 -12.29 -31.51
C ILE A 269 -5.37 -13.36 -30.42
N VAL A 270 -5.95 -14.55 -30.64
CA VAL A 270 -5.89 -15.65 -29.67
C VAL A 270 -4.44 -16.05 -29.37
N ILE A 271 -3.61 -16.22 -30.41
CA ILE A 271 -2.21 -16.61 -30.23
C ILE A 271 -1.42 -15.51 -29.51
N ASP A 272 -1.65 -14.25 -29.87
CA ASP A 272 -0.97 -13.11 -29.26
C ASP A 272 -1.27 -13.01 -27.76
N LEU A 273 -2.54 -13.22 -27.39
CA LEU A 273 -2.98 -13.27 -25.98
C LEU A 273 -2.37 -14.46 -25.24
N VAL A 274 -2.41 -15.67 -25.81
CA VAL A 274 -1.85 -16.88 -25.19
C VAL A 274 -0.36 -16.72 -24.94
N VAL A 275 0.40 -16.31 -25.95
CA VAL A 275 1.85 -16.15 -25.85
C VAL A 275 2.20 -14.98 -24.94
N GLY A 276 1.54 -13.84 -25.09
CA GLY A 276 1.80 -12.64 -24.30
C GLY A 276 1.53 -12.86 -22.80
N TYR A 277 0.37 -13.44 -22.45
CA TYR A 277 0.04 -13.74 -21.07
C TYR A 277 0.92 -14.85 -20.48
N PHE A 278 1.34 -15.84 -21.28
CA PHE A 278 2.29 -16.85 -20.81
C PHE A 278 3.64 -16.22 -20.43
N LEU A 279 4.21 -15.39 -21.32
CA LEU A 279 5.47 -14.69 -21.07
C LEU A 279 5.35 -13.75 -19.86
N ALA A 280 4.29 -12.95 -19.80
CA ALA A 280 4.06 -12.04 -18.70
C ALA A 280 3.86 -12.77 -17.36
N GLY A 281 3.00 -13.80 -17.36
CA GLY A 281 2.71 -14.62 -16.18
C GLY A 281 3.95 -15.35 -15.65
N ALA A 282 4.86 -15.78 -16.54
CA ALA A 282 6.13 -16.39 -16.13
C ALA A 282 7.02 -15.36 -15.43
N ILE A 283 7.15 -14.16 -15.97
CA ILE A 283 7.95 -13.07 -15.38
C ILE A 283 7.36 -12.63 -14.03
N ILE A 284 6.03 -12.47 -13.94
CA ILE A 284 5.33 -12.13 -12.69
C ILE A 284 5.50 -13.26 -11.65
N GLY A 285 5.45 -14.52 -12.09
CA GLY A 285 5.70 -15.69 -11.24
C GLY A 285 7.12 -15.73 -10.68
N ILE A 286 8.13 -15.36 -11.48
CA ILE A 286 9.51 -15.20 -11.02
C ILE A 286 9.59 -14.09 -9.98
N ALA A 287 9.01 -12.91 -10.24
CA ALA A 287 8.99 -11.80 -9.30
C ALA A 287 8.34 -12.19 -7.95
N ALA A 288 7.25 -12.95 -7.97
CA ALA A 288 6.61 -13.47 -6.74
C ALA A 288 7.53 -14.37 -5.90
N LEU A 289 8.53 -15.02 -6.49
CA LEU A 289 9.46 -15.83 -5.71
C LEU A 289 10.32 -14.98 -4.76
N ALA A 290 10.56 -13.72 -5.11
CA ALA A 290 11.35 -12.79 -4.29
C ALA A 290 10.66 -12.50 -2.95
N GLY A 291 9.35 -12.26 -2.97
CA GLY A 291 8.54 -12.06 -1.76
C GLY A 291 8.54 -13.31 -0.88
N LYS A 292 8.33 -14.48 -1.48
CA LYS A 292 8.41 -15.76 -0.75
C LYS A 292 9.79 -15.98 -0.12
N ARG A 293 10.88 -15.62 -0.81
CA ARG A 293 12.27 -15.80 -0.35
C ARG A 293 12.77 -14.78 0.67
N SER A 294 12.00 -13.74 0.99
CA SER A 294 12.46 -12.66 1.88
C SER A 294 11.46 -12.26 2.95
N GLY A 295 10.17 -12.59 2.80
CA GLY A 295 9.15 -12.04 3.70
C GLY A 295 8.93 -10.53 3.58
N LEU A 296 9.68 -9.84 2.72
CA LEU A 296 9.75 -8.38 2.67
C LEU A 296 8.99 -7.79 1.47
N PRO A 297 8.64 -6.49 1.52
CA PRO A 297 8.05 -5.80 0.37
C PRO A 297 9.02 -5.65 -0.82
N THR A 298 8.46 -5.52 -2.03
CA THR A 298 9.21 -5.26 -3.28
C THR A 298 10.22 -4.13 -3.15
N ALA A 299 9.81 -3.01 -2.54
CA ALA A 299 10.66 -1.84 -2.35
C ALA A 299 11.92 -2.13 -1.52
N VAL A 300 11.83 -3.05 -0.56
CA VAL A 300 12.96 -3.45 0.30
C VAL A 300 13.81 -4.49 -0.41
N ILE A 301 13.20 -5.46 -1.10
CA ILE A 301 13.93 -6.48 -1.88
C ILE A 301 14.77 -5.82 -2.98
N SER A 302 14.26 -4.76 -3.62
CA SER A 302 14.97 -4.02 -4.67
C SER A 302 16.31 -3.41 -4.17
N ARG A 303 16.49 -3.23 -2.85
CA ARG A 303 17.78 -2.86 -2.24
C ARG A 303 18.88 -3.90 -2.49
N ALA A 304 18.54 -5.17 -2.71
CA ALA A 304 19.50 -6.20 -3.09
C ALA A 304 20.14 -5.94 -4.47
N VAL A 305 19.42 -5.22 -5.33
CA VAL A 305 19.86 -4.85 -6.68
C VAL A 305 20.70 -3.57 -6.63
N PHE A 306 20.16 -2.52 -6.02
CA PHE A 306 20.69 -1.15 -6.12
C PHE A 306 21.50 -0.69 -4.89
N GLY A 307 21.53 -1.48 -3.82
CA GLY A 307 22.02 -1.07 -2.50
C GLY A 307 20.94 -0.38 -1.68
N VAL A 308 21.19 -0.23 -0.37
CA VAL A 308 20.18 0.26 0.59
C VAL A 308 19.71 1.69 0.27
N TRP A 309 20.65 2.58 -0.06
CA TRP A 309 20.36 3.97 -0.44
C TRP A 309 20.30 4.16 -1.95
N GLY A 310 21.09 3.40 -2.72
CA GLY A 310 21.03 3.45 -4.18
C GLY A 310 19.66 3.09 -4.75
N ASN A 311 18.88 2.27 -4.04
CA ASN A 311 17.51 1.94 -4.42
C ASN A 311 16.53 3.11 -4.37
N SER A 312 16.82 4.18 -3.64
CA SER A 312 15.92 5.34 -3.55
C SER A 312 15.68 5.98 -4.92
N ILE A 313 16.67 5.99 -5.80
CA ILE A 313 16.57 6.60 -7.14
C ILE A 313 15.52 5.88 -8.01
N PRO A 314 15.66 4.57 -8.33
CA PRO A 314 14.63 3.88 -9.10
C PRO A 314 13.30 3.77 -8.33
N LEU A 315 13.34 3.67 -6.99
CA LEU A 315 12.12 3.56 -6.19
C LEU A 315 11.24 4.81 -6.27
N THR A 316 11.80 6.02 -6.34
CA THR A 316 11.03 7.25 -6.57
C THR A 316 10.27 7.17 -7.89
N VAL A 317 10.94 6.75 -8.96
CA VAL A 317 10.31 6.58 -10.28
C VAL A 317 9.20 5.53 -10.23
N LEU A 318 9.41 4.42 -9.51
CA LEU A 318 8.39 3.37 -9.32
C LEU A 318 7.21 3.86 -8.49
N PHE A 319 7.44 4.67 -7.46
CA PHE A 319 6.37 5.23 -6.63
C PHE A 319 5.47 6.16 -7.46
N VAL A 320 6.06 7.10 -8.20
CA VAL A 320 5.31 8.01 -9.10
C VAL A 320 4.58 7.22 -10.18
N SER A 321 5.26 6.25 -10.80
CA SER A 321 4.66 5.34 -11.77
C SER A 321 3.45 4.59 -11.22
N ARG A 322 3.53 4.12 -9.98
CA ARG A 322 2.45 3.40 -9.31
C ARG A 322 1.29 4.32 -8.93
N ALA A 323 1.57 5.55 -8.48
CA ALA A 323 0.53 6.55 -8.25
C ALA A 323 -0.20 6.88 -9.57
N ALA A 324 0.53 7.04 -10.67
CA ALA A 324 -0.03 7.27 -12.00
C ALA A 324 -0.86 6.08 -12.51
N ILE A 325 -0.41 4.84 -12.33
CA ILE A 325 -1.20 3.63 -12.65
C ILE A 325 -2.50 3.59 -11.84
N THR A 326 -2.43 3.94 -10.55
CA THR A 326 -3.62 3.95 -9.68
C THR A 326 -4.65 4.97 -10.17
N ALA A 327 -4.19 6.17 -10.50
CA ALA A 327 -5.04 7.20 -11.09
C ALA A 327 -5.61 6.74 -12.45
N LEU A 328 -4.78 6.13 -13.29
CA LEU A 328 -5.18 5.64 -14.61
C LEU A 328 -6.27 4.57 -14.53
N VAL A 329 -6.16 3.62 -13.60
CA VAL A 329 -7.16 2.57 -13.38
C VAL A 329 -8.51 3.18 -12.98
N LEU A 330 -8.50 4.20 -12.10
CA LEU A 330 -9.71 4.93 -11.69
C LEU A 330 -10.28 5.83 -12.79
N SER A 331 -9.45 6.43 -13.64
CA SER A 331 -9.91 7.25 -14.76
C SER A 331 -10.41 6.42 -15.94
N ALA A 332 -9.79 5.27 -16.21
CA ALA A 332 -10.28 4.31 -17.19
C ALA A 332 -11.67 3.79 -16.80
N PHE A 333 -11.94 3.62 -15.50
CA PHE A 333 -13.26 3.26 -15.00
C PHE A 333 -14.34 4.28 -15.37
N THR A 334 -14.12 5.56 -15.05
CA THR A 334 -15.09 6.60 -15.39
C THR A 334 -15.25 6.72 -16.90
N PHE A 335 -14.16 6.59 -17.66
CA PHE A 335 -14.25 6.59 -19.12
C PHE A 335 -15.14 5.46 -19.66
N LEU A 336 -14.96 4.23 -19.16
CA LEU A 336 -15.69 3.05 -19.63
C LEU A 336 -17.15 3.01 -19.19
N LEU A 337 -17.47 3.58 -18.03
CA LEU A 337 -18.85 3.61 -17.50
C LEU A 337 -19.63 4.85 -17.90
N ASN A 338 -18.98 5.86 -18.50
CA ASN A 338 -19.66 7.07 -18.92
C ASN A 338 -20.76 6.75 -19.96
N GLY A 339 -21.98 7.19 -19.70
CA GLY A 339 -23.13 6.96 -20.59
C GLY A 339 -23.70 5.53 -20.56
N LEU A 340 -23.26 4.66 -19.64
CA LEU A 340 -23.81 3.30 -19.53
C LEU A 340 -25.21 3.27 -18.89
N ASP A 341 -25.47 4.17 -17.93
CA ASP A 341 -26.79 4.36 -17.32
C ASP A 341 -27.18 5.83 -17.38
N ASN A 342 -28.28 6.13 -18.06
CA ASN A 342 -28.82 7.48 -18.22
C ASN A 342 -29.34 8.09 -16.89
N ARG A 343 -29.46 7.28 -15.83
CA ARG A 343 -29.83 7.75 -14.48
C ARG A 343 -28.65 8.41 -13.75
N ILE A 344 -27.43 8.08 -14.14
CA ILE A 344 -26.21 8.64 -13.56
C ILE A 344 -25.82 9.86 -14.42
N PRO A 345 -25.56 11.04 -13.83
CA PRO A 345 -25.04 12.17 -14.57
C PRO A 345 -23.76 11.79 -15.32
N ALA A 346 -23.59 12.30 -16.54
CA ALA A 346 -22.36 12.08 -17.31
C ALA A 346 -21.13 12.45 -16.48
N PHE A 347 -20.09 11.63 -16.50
CA PHE A 347 -18.93 11.85 -15.63
C PHE A 347 -18.14 13.10 -15.96
N ASP A 348 -18.32 13.63 -17.17
CA ASP A 348 -17.70 14.89 -17.62
C ASP A 348 -18.51 16.12 -17.20
N SER A 349 -19.67 15.94 -16.54
CA SER A 349 -20.45 17.08 -16.05
C SER A 349 -19.73 17.80 -14.92
N VAL A 350 -19.61 19.13 -15.08
CA VAL A 350 -18.93 20.00 -14.13
C VAL A 350 -19.91 20.40 -13.03
N LEU A 351 -19.60 20.04 -11.78
CA LEU A 351 -20.38 20.41 -10.60
C LEU A 351 -20.00 21.80 -10.08
N TYR A 352 -18.71 22.09 -10.10
CA TYR A 352 -18.13 23.33 -9.60
C TYR A 352 -16.85 23.62 -10.36
N SER A 353 -16.56 24.90 -10.60
CA SER A 353 -15.32 25.34 -11.21
C SER A 353 -14.71 26.43 -10.35
N ALA A 354 -13.46 26.25 -9.93
CA ALA A 354 -12.71 27.25 -9.20
C ALA A 354 -11.25 27.26 -9.67
N VAL A 355 -10.70 28.46 -9.89
CA VAL A 355 -9.28 28.67 -10.19
C VAL A 355 -8.78 27.77 -11.34
N GLY A 356 -9.58 27.63 -12.41
CA GLY A 356 -9.23 26.82 -13.58
C GLY A 356 -9.27 25.29 -13.36
N ILE A 357 -9.72 24.82 -12.19
CA ILE A 357 -9.95 23.40 -11.89
C ILE A 357 -11.45 23.12 -11.92
N ASN A 358 -11.86 22.25 -12.84
CA ASN A 358 -13.22 21.75 -12.93
C ASN A 358 -13.39 20.52 -12.04
N LEU A 359 -14.27 20.62 -11.05
CA LEU A 359 -14.72 19.50 -10.25
C LEU A 359 -15.83 18.78 -11.02
N THR A 360 -15.48 17.68 -11.69
CA THR A 360 -16.43 16.86 -12.43
C THR A 360 -17.06 15.77 -11.55
N VAL A 361 -18.25 15.28 -11.93
CA VAL A 361 -18.88 14.12 -11.26
C VAL A 361 -17.95 12.91 -11.28
N GLY A 362 -17.25 12.68 -12.39
CA GLY A 362 -16.26 11.61 -12.52
C GLY A 362 -15.14 11.72 -11.49
N LEU A 363 -14.57 12.91 -11.31
CA LEU A 363 -13.52 13.15 -10.31
C LEU A 363 -14.01 12.89 -8.89
N LEU A 364 -15.25 13.31 -8.56
CA LEU A 364 -15.85 13.05 -7.26
C LEU A 364 -15.97 11.53 -7.01
N VAL A 365 -16.51 10.79 -7.98
CA VAL A 365 -16.63 9.32 -7.89
C VAL A 365 -15.27 8.64 -7.73
N GLN A 366 -14.26 9.07 -8.48
CA GLN A 366 -12.89 8.55 -8.37
C GLN A 366 -12.31 8.79 -6.97
N ILE A 367 -12.45 10.00 -6.42
CA ILE A 367 -11.97 10.35 -5.07
C ILE A 367 -12.74 9.56 -4.01
N SER A 368 -14.05 9.40 -4.14
CA SER A 368 -14.87 8.60 -3.21
C SER A 368 -14.46 7.12 -3.21
N LEU A 369 -14.22 6.53 -4.39
CA LEU A 369 -13.72 5.15 -4.51
C LEU A 369 -12.31 5.02 -3.90
N LEU A 370 -11.43 5.98 -4.16
CA LEU A 370 -10.10 6.00 -3.58
C LEU A 370 -10.14 6.15 -2.05
N ALA A 371 -11.07 6.95 -1.51
CA ALA A 371 -11.26 7.13 -0.07
C ALA A 371 -11.75 5.85 0.60
N LEU A 372 -12.74 5.17 -0.01
CA LEU A 372 -13.19 3.85 0.42
C LEU A 372 -12.01 2.87 0.46
N VAL A 373 -11.21 2.81 -0.60
CA VAL A 373 -10.02 1.96 -0.65
C VAL A 373 -9.01 2.34 0.42
N GLY A 374 -8.79 3.64 0.65
CA GLY A 374 -7.94 4.17 1.71
C GLY A 374 -8.32 3.60 3.07
N VAL A 375 -9.60 3.61 3.43
CA VAL A 375 -10.11 2.99 4.66
C VAL A 375 -9.84 1.48 4.68
N LEU A 376 -10.12 0.77 3.57
CA LEU A 376 -9.89 -0.67 3.47
C LEU A 376 -8.41 -1.06 3.64
N THR A 377 -7.46 -0.18 3.31
CA THR A 377 -6.02 -0.47 3.51
C THR A 377 -5.62 -0.60 4.98
N PHE A 378 -6.40 -0.01 5.91
CA PHE A 378 -6.15 -0.12 7.34
C PHE A 378 -6.62 -1.45 7.95
N ALA A 379 -7.41 -2.24 7.22
CA ALA A 379 -7.76 -3.58 7.65
C ALA A 379 -6.51 -4.48 7.74
N LYS A 380 -6.12 -4.84 8.97
CA LYS A 380 -4.95 -5.68 9.27
C LYS A 380 -5.33 -7.12 9.61
N GLY A 381 -4.31 -7.98 9.67
CA GLY A 381 -4.45 -9.36 10.13
C GLY A 381 -5.45 -10.19 9.31
N PHE A 382 -6.32 -10.90 10.01
CA PHE A 382 -7.33 -11.77 9.40
C PHE A 382 -8.36 -10.99 8.56
N ALA A 383 -8.88 -9.88 9.06
CA ALA A 383 -9.87 -9.06 8.37
C ALA A 383 -9.36 -8.60 6.98
N GLY A 384 -8.18 -7.99 6.93
CA GLY A 384 -7.59 -7.55 5.67
C GLY A 384 -7.29 -8.69 4.68
N ARG A 385 -6.98 -9.89 5.17
CA ARG A 385 -6.78 -11.08 4.33
C ARG A 385 -8.10 -11.53 3.69
N ILE A 386 -9.17 -11.61 4.47
CA ILE A 386 -10.49 -12.01 3.99
C ILE A 386 -11.06 -10.96 3.04
N THR A 387 -10.96 -9.66 3.35
CA THR A 387 -11.39 -8.59 2.45
C THR A 387 -10.71 -8.68 1.08
N GLN A 388 -9.39 -8.86 1.04
CA GLN A 388 -8.65 -9.03 -0.21
C GLN A 388 -9.11 -10.26 -1.00
N LEU A 389 -9.35 -11.38 -0.32
CA LEU A 389 -9.81 -12.61 -0.95
C LEU A 389 -11.24 -12.46 -1.52
N MET A 390 -12.16 -11.90 -0.73
CA MET A 390 -13.55 -11.71 -1.12
C MET A 390 -13.67 -10.75 -2.30
N LEU A 391 -13.02 -9.59 -2.25
CA LEU A 391 -12.99 -8.64 -3.39
C LEU A 391 -12.49 -9.32 -4.66
N SER A 392 -11.40 -10.07 -4.56
CA SER A 392 -10.78 -10.74 -5.70
C SER A 392 -11.68 -11.83 -6.31
N VAL A 393 -12.23 -12.71 -5.46
CA VAL A 393 -13.06 -13.84 -5.91
C VAL A 393 -14.42 -13.37 -6.41
N MET A 394 -15.09 -12.47 -5.67
CA MET A 394 -16.40 -11.96 -6.07
C MET A 394 -16.34 -11.19 -7.39
N ALA A 395 -15.28 -10.41 -7.64
CA ALA A 395 -15.09 -9.71 -8.90
C ALA A 395 -15.10 -10.68 -10.09
N VAL A 396 -14.38 -11.80 -9.99
CA VAL A 396 -14.33 -12.79 -11.08
C VAL A 396 -15.61 -13.60 -11.18
N VAL A 397 -16.23 -13.98 -10.06
CA VAL A 397 -17.51 -14.71 -10.06
C VAL A 397 -18.57 -13.92 -10.81
N LEU A 398 -18.72 -12.62 -10.53
CA LEU A 398 -19.69 -11.76 -11.19
C LEU A 398 -19.40 -11.55 -12.69
N ILE A 399 -18.13 -11.46 -13.07
CA ILE A 399 -17.76 -11.38 -14.50
C ILE A 399 -18.10 -12.69 -15.21
N VAL A 400 -17.80 -13.84 -14.61
CA VAL A 400 -18.15 -15.14 -15.20
C VAL A 400 -19.66 -15.32 -15.27
N GLU A 401 -20.40 -14.91 -14.24
CA GLU A 401 -21.86 -14.91 -14.23
C GLU A 401 -22.43 -14.02 -15.34
N SER A 402 -21.84 -12.83 -15.56
CA SER A 402 -22.27 -11.94 -16.63
C SER A 402 -22.24 -12.61 -18.02
N PHE A 403 -21.28 -13.52 -18.24
CA PHE A 403 -21.14 -14.23 -19.51
C PHE A 403 -22.27 -15.22 -19.78
N MET A 404 -23.04 -15.63 -18.76
CA MET A 404 -24.22 -16.48 -18.95
C MET A 404 -25.35 -15.76 -19.70
N GLY A 405 -25.35 -14.41 -19.69
CA GLY A 405 -26.34 -13.59 -20.40
C GLY A 405 -25.97 -13.27 -21.85
N LEU A 406 -24.81 -13.74 -22.33
CA LEU A 406 -24.36 -13.46 -23.68
C LEU A 406 -25.22 -14.18 -24.72
N PRO A 407 -25.54 -13.54 -25.86
CA PRO A 407 -26.31 -14.16 -26.93
C PRO A 407 -25.46 -15.20 -27.67
N PHE A 408 -25.47 -16.46 -27.21
CA PHE A 408 -24.65 -17.54 -27.79
C PHE A 408 -24.78 -17.70 -29.31
N GLY A 409 -25.96 -17.44 -29.88
CA GLY A 409 -26.17 -17.50 -31.34
C GLY A 409 -25.46 -16.41 -32.14
N LYS A 410 -24.94 -15.36 -31.50
CA LYS A 410 -24.16 -14.27 -32.12
C LYS A 410 -22.66 -14.38 -31.87
N MET A 411 -22.23 -15.34 -31.03
CA MET A 411 -20.82 -15.57 -30.77
C MET A 411 -20.15 -16.18 -31.99
N SER A 412 -19.02 -15.62 -32.40
CA SER A 412 -18.21 -16.19 -33.46
C SER A 412 -16.75 -15.85 -33.24
N LEU A 413 -15.86 -16.76 -33.66
CA LEU A 413 -14.43 -16.48 -33.67
C LEU A 413 -14.10 -15.62 -34.90
N SER A 414 -14.49 -14.35 -34.81
CA SER A 414 -14.30 -13.33 -35.84
C SER A 414 -13.52 -12.16 -35.28
N ALA A 415 -12.89 -11.39 -36.14
CA ALA A 415 -12.28 -10.12 -35.82
C ALA A 415 -12.42 -9.19 -37.03
N PRO A 416 -12.44 -7.86 -36.83
CA PRO A 416 -12.50 -6.91 -37.94
C PRO A 416 -11.32 -6.99 -38.91
N GLY A 417 -10.18 -7.49 -38.43
CA GLY A 417 -8.93 -7.56 -39.16
C GLY A 417 -8.68 -8.86 -39.91
N GLN A 418 -7.71 -8.83 -40.84
CA GLN A 418 -7.31 -9.98 -41.67
C GLN A 418 -5.83 -10.35 -41.51
N LEU A 419 -5.03 -9.58 -40.78
CA LEU A 419 -3.61 -9.84 -40.63
C LEU A 419 -3.37 -11.17 -39.89
N GLY A 420 -2.51 -11.99 -40.46
CA GLY A 420 -2.24 -13.34 -39.98
C GLY A 420 -1.30 -13.38 -38.78
N VAL A 421 -1.14 -14.59 -38.24
CA VAL A 421 -0.13 -14.90 -37.22
C VAL A 421 1.26 -14.57 -37.77
N LEU A 422 2.17 -14.05 -36.94
CA LEU A 422 3.55 -13.67 -37.29
C LEU A 422 3.68 -12.38 -38.12
N SER A 423 2.61 -11.63 -38.37
CA SER A 423 2.74 -10.27 -38.91
C SER A 423 3.47 -9.36 -37.91
N LYS A 424 3.96 -8.19 -38.37
CA LYS A 424 4.61 -7.21 -37.48
C LYS A 424 3.65 -6.75 -36.37
N GLU A 425 2.38 -6.64 -36.71
CA GLU A 425 1.27 -6.27 -35.84
C GLU A 425 0.98 -7.37 -34.80
N SER A 426 1.14 -8.65 -35.16
CA SER A 426 1.00 -9.77 -34.21
C SER A 426 2.14 -9.80 -33.19
N VAL A 427 3.38 -9.54 -33.64
CA VAL A 427 4.52 -9.37 -32.72
C VAL A 427 4.29 -8.18 -31.78
N ALA A 428 3.77 -7.07 -32.31
CA ALA A 428 3.36 -5.92 -31.50
C ALA A 428 2.22 -6.26 -30.54
N GLY A 429 1.28 -7.12 -30.95
CA GLY A 429 0.18 -7.62 -30.13
C GLY A 429 0.68 -8.42 -28.92
N VAL A 430 1.57 -9.40 -29.13
CA VAL A 430 2.24 -10.13 -28.04
C VAL A 430 2.95 -9.16 -27.10
N ALA A 431 3.72 -8.22 -27.67
CA ALA A 431 4.46 -7.25 -26.89
C ALA A 431 3.54 -6.33 -26.08
N LEU A 432 2.36 -5.98 -26.59
CA LEU A 432 1.38 -5.12 -25.90
C LEU A 432 0.80 -5.84 -24.68
N VAL A 433 0.46 -7.12 -24.82
CA VAL A 433 -0.02 -7.95 -23.70
C VAL A 433 1.05 -8.05 -22.61
N VAL A 434 2.33 -8.24 -23.02
CA VAL A 434 3.47 -8.27 -22.09
C VAL A 434 3.64 -6.91 -21.41
N MET A 435 3.70 -5.81 -22.16
CA MET A 435 3.84 -4.46 -21.63
C MET A 435 2.74 -4.16 -20.61
N ALA A 436 1.48 -4.38 -20.99
CA ALA A 436 0.34 -4.07 -20.14
C ALA A 436 0.39 -4.88 -18.83
N SER A 437 0.63 -6.18 -18.93
CA SER A 437 0.67 -7.08 -17.77
C SER A 437 1.86 -6.80 -16.86
N LEU A 438 3.06 -6.56 -17.40
CA LEU A 438 4.25 -6.36 -16.58
C LEU A 438 4.22 -5.03 -15.84
N THR A 439 3.82 -3.95 -16.52
CA THR A 439 3.73 -2.60 -15.94
C THR A 439 2.74 -2.56 -14.77
N LEU A 440 1.61 -3.27 -14.88
CA LEU A 440 0.60 -3.31 -13.81
C LEU A 440 1.01 -4.22 -12.64
N TRP A 441 1.59 -5.39 -12.92
CA TRP A 441 1.58 -6.49 -11.95
C TRP A 441 2.93 -6.85 -11.33
N VAL A 442 4.05 -6.67 -12.03
CA VAL A 442 5.37 -7.20 -11.59
C VAL A 442 5.76 -6.69 -10.21
N ALA A 443 5.56 -5.40 -9.95
CA ALA A 443 5.97 -4.80 -8.69
C ALA A 443 5.05 -5.16 -7.50
N ILE A 444 3.84 -5.67 -7.77
CA ILE A 444 2.88 -6.13 -6.75
C ILE A 444 3.17 -7.59 -6.37
N ALA A 445 3.77 -8.38 -7.27
CA ALA A 445 3.93 -9.82 -7.09
C ALA A 445 4.71 -10.25 -5.84
N PRO A 446 5.85 -9.63 -5.46
CA PRO A 446 6.52 -9.93 -4.20
C PRO A 446 5.65 -9.60 -2.97
N ASN A 447 4.86 -8.52 -3.03
CA ASN A 447 4.03 -8.10 -1.90
C ASN A 447 2.88 -9.07 -1.58
N LEU A 448 2.35 -9.78 -2.58
CA LEU A 448 1.30 -10.78 -2.38
C LEU A 448 1.83 -12.11 -1.84
N SER A 449 3.06 -12.46 -2.21
CA SER A 449 3.72 -13.72 -1.89
C SER A 449 4.55 -13.66 -0.61
N LYS A 450 4.83 -12.47 -0.08
CA LYS A 450 5.66 -12.27 1.13
C LYS A 450 5.16 -13.00 2.37
N SER A 451 3.86 -13.29 2.47
CA SER A 451 3.30 -13.99 3.64
C SER A 451 3.34 -15.52 3.53
N ILE A 452 4.00 -16.09 2.51
CA ILE A 452 4.11 -17.55 2.30
C ILE A 452 5.40 -18.08 2.95
N PRO A 453 5.35 -18.99 3.93
CA PRO A 453 6.54 -19.46 4.64
C PRO A 453 7.52 -20.24 3.75
N MET A 454 8.78 -20.33 4.18
CA MET A 454 9.86 -20.95 3.42
C MET A 454 9.66 -22.45 3.20
N LYS A 455 9.00 -23.14 4.14
CA LYS A 455 8.69 -24.58 4.10
C LYS A 455 8.02 -25.05 2.80
N HIS A 456 7.29 -24.17 2.11
CA HIS A 456 6.65 -24.50 0.84
C HIS A 456 7.62 -24.39 -0.34
N ARG A 457 7.52 -25.30 -1.31
CA ARG A 457 8.37 -25.26 -2.53
C ARG A 457 8.06 -24.01 -3.37
N GLY A 458 9.11 -23.27 -3.77
CA GLY A 458 8.98 -22.07 -4.60
C GLY A 458 8.29 -22.32 -5.95
N PHE A 459 8.50 -23.49 -6.54
CA PHE A 459 7.83 -23.90 -7.79
C PHE A 459 6.30 -23.90 -7.69
N LYS A 460 5.72 -24.23 -6.53
CA LYS A 460 4.26 -24.16 -6.32
C LYS A 460 3.78 -22.71 -6.40
N VAL A 461 4.50 -21.78 -5.77
CA VAL A 461 4.17 -20.34 -5.83
C VAL A 461 4.24 -19.84 -7.26
N PHE A 462 5.34 -20.12 -7.96
CA PHE A 462 5.50 -19.79 -9.37
C PHE A 462 4.34 -20.31 -10.23
N THR A 463 3.98 -21.58 -10.08
CA THR A 463 2.94 -22.22 -10.90
C THR A 463 1.55 -21.61 -10.66
N PHE A 464 1.18 -21.33 -9.40
CA PHE A 464 -0.12 -20.70 -9.11
C PHE A 464 -0.19 -19.25 -9.60
N VAL A 465 0.90 -18.49 -9.49
CA VAL A 465 0.97 -17.12 -10.01
C VAL A 465 0.94 -17.11 -11.54
N LEU A 466 1.69 -18.02 -12.18
CA LEU A 466 1.65 -18.21 -13.63
C LEU A 466 0.23 -18.56 -14.08
N ALA A 467 -0.40 -19.59 -13.49
CA ALA A 467 -1.75 -20.01 -13.85
C ALA A 467 -2.77 -18.87 -13.75
N ALA A 468 -2.70 -18.04 -12.69
CA ALA A 468 -3.65 -16.94 -12.50
C ALA A 468 -3.39 -15.73 -13.42
N ASN A 469 -2.15 -15.51 -13.88
CA ASN A 469 -1.82 -14.42 -14.82
C ASN A 469 -1.76 -14.88 -16.29
N PHE A 470 -1.86 -16.19 -16.54
CA PHE A 470 -1.86 -16.78 -17.87
C PHE A 470 -3.23 -17.38 -18.23
N LEU A 471 -3.60 -18.49 -17.58
CA LEU A 471 -4.75 -19.31 -18.00
C LEU A 471 -6.07 -18.54 -17.88
N VAL A 472 -6.26 -17.88 -16.73
CA VAL A 472 -7.51 -17.18 -16.42
C VAL A 472 -7.75 -15.98 -17.32
N PRO A 473 -6.82 -15.00 -17.45
CA PRO A 473 -7.03 -13.88 -18.35
C PRO A 473 -7.13 -14.32 -19.82
N THR A 474 -6.38 -15.34 -20.24
CA THR A 474 -6.51 -15.89 -21.60
C THR A 474 -7.91 -16.44 -21.86
N ALA A 475 -8.48 -17.20 -20.91
CA ALA A 475 -9.84 -17.74 -21.04
C ALA A 475 -10.89 -16.62 -21.15
N ILE A 476 -10.74 -15.57 -20.35
CA ILE A 476 -11.67 -14.42 -20.37
C ILE A 476 -11.50 -13.61 -21.64
N SER A 477 -10.28 -13.35 -22.10
CA SER A 477 -10.04 -12.71 -23.39
C SER A 477 -10.62 -13.51 -24.55
N ALA A 478 -10.60 -14.85 -24.49
CA ALA A 478 -11.23 -15.69 -25.50
C ALA A 478 -12.76 -15.51 -25.52
N VAL A 479 -13.41 -15.47 -24.35
CA VAL A 479 -14.86 -15.19 -24.26
C VAL A 479 -15.18 -13.78 -24.77
N VAL A 480 -14.38 -12.79 -24.38
CA VAL A 480 -14.54 -11.41 -24.85
C VAL A 480 -14.35 -11.30 -26.36
N LEU A 481 -13.37 -11.99 -26.94
CA LEU A 481 -13.16 -12.06 -28.38
C LEU A 481 -14.38 -12.68 -29.10
N LEU A 482 -14.91 -13.78 -28.59
CA LEU A 482 -16.11 -14.42 -29.15
C LEU A 482 -17.34 -13.52 -29.11
N TRP A 483 -17.42 -12.67 -28.08
CA TRP A 483 -18.51 -11.72 -27.90
C TRP A 483 -18.37 -10.48 -28.78
N LEU A 484 -17.21 -9.82 -28.76
CA LEU A 484 -16.99 -8.53 -29.44
C LEU A 484 -16.52 -8.68 -30.90
N GLY A 485 -16.00 -9.84 -31.28
CA GLY A 485 -15.36 -10.05 -32.59
C GLY A 485 -16.26 -9.83 -33.81
N ASN A 486 -17.58 -9.92 -33.62
CA ASN A 486 -18.59 -9.67 -34.64
C ASN A 486 -19.47 -8.44 -34.34
N SER A 487 -19.16 -7.70 -33.26
CA SER A 487 -19.88 -6.47 -32.93
C SER A 487 -19.40 -5.34 -33.84
N ALA A 488 -20.31 -4.83 -34.67
CA ALA A 488 -20.09 -3.58 -35.40
C ALA A 488 -20.18 -2.34 -34.47
N THR A 489 -20.71 -2.54 -33.28
CA THR A 489 -20.96 -1.55 -32.22
C THR A 489 -19.84 -1.55 -31.19
N GLY A 490 -19.60 -0.42 -30.55
CA GLY A 490 -18.54 -0.28 -29.53
C GLY A 490 -18.74 -1.17 -28.30
N VAL A 491 -17.75 -1.20 -27.39
CA VAL A 491 -17.82 -1.98 -26.14
C VAL A 491 -19.03 -1.56 -25.29
N ILE A 492 -19.26 -0.26 -25.14
CA ILE A 492 -20.36 0.29 -24.32
C ILE A 492 -21.72 -0.15 -24.85
N GLU A 493 -21.95 -0.03 -26.16
CA GLU A 493 -23.18 -0.47 -26.81
C GLU A 493 -23.39 -1.98 -26.69
N SER A 494 -22.30 -2.75 -26.79
CA SER A 494 -22.34 -4.20 -26.61
C SER A 494 -22.73 -4.59 -25.18
N VAL A 495 -22.26 -3.86 -24.15
CA VAL A 495 -22.65 -4.06 -22.75
C VAL A 495 -24.11 -3.67 -22.53
N ALA A 496 -24.54 -2.53 -23.08
CA ALA A 496 -25.91 -2.03 -22.94
C ALA A 496 -26.94 -2.97 -23.61
N ALA A 497 -26.52 -3.76 -24.61
CA ALA A 497 -27.37 -4.76 -25.27
C ALA A 497 -27.59 -6.04 -24.45
N LEU A 498 -26.88 -6.24 -23.33
CA LEU A 498 -27.05 -7.42 -22.47
C LEU A 498 -28.32 -7.33 -21.61
N PRO A 499 -28.88 -8.48 -21.18
CA PRO A 499 -29.90 -8.49 -20.15
C PRO A 499 -29.44 -7.70 -18.91
N SER A 500 -30.36 -6.94 -18.29
CA SER A 500 -30.03 -6.02 -17.18
C SER A 500 -29.30 -6.69 -15.99
N TRP A 501 -29.61 -7.96 -15.70
CA TRP A 501 -28.91 -8.72 -14.66
C TRP A 501 -27.47 -9.06 -15.07
N SER A 502 -27.22 -9.35 -16.35
CA SER A 502 -25.91 -9.71 -16.89
C SER A 502 -25.02 -8.47 -17.02
N SER A 503 -25.54 -7.36 -17.54
CA SER A 503 -24.81 -6.07 -17.54
C SER A 503 -24.55 -5.58 -16.11
N GLY A 504 -25.54 -5.69 -15.21
CA GLY A 504 -25.38 -5.37 -13.79
C GLY A 504 -24.29 -6.20 -13.10
N ALA A 505 -24.23 -7.51 -13.36
CA ALA A 505 -23.17 -8.38 -12.86
C ALA A 505 -21.79 -8.00 -13.43
N LEU A 506 -21.70 -7.73 -14.74
CA LEU A 506 -20.45 -7.32 -15.40
C LEU A 506 -19.90 -6.02 -14.79
N VAL A 507 -20.74 -4.99 -14.71
CA VAL A 507 -20.37 -3.68 -14.16
C VAL A 507 -19.94 -3.82 -12.70
N THR A 508 -20.71 -4.55 -11.90
CA THR A 508 -20.39 -4.76 -10.48
C THR A 508 -19.08 -5.54 -10.31
N GLY A 509 -18.85 -6.58 -11.11
CA GLY A 509 -17.61 -7.33 -11.12
C GLY A 509 -16.39 -6.48 -11.50
N VAL A 510 -16.54 -5.60 -12.50
CA VAL A 510 -15.53 -4.61 -12.89
C VAL A 510 -15.26 -3.61 -11.76
N VAL A 511 -16.30 -3.04 -11.13
CA VAL A 511 -16.15 -2.13 -9.98
C VAL A 511 -15.39 -2.80 -8.83
N LEU A 512 -15.76 -4.02 -8.45
CA LEU A 512 -15.08 -4.76 -7.38
C LEU A 512 -13.62 -5.04 -7.72
N SER A 513 -13.33 -5.38 -8.97
CA SER A 513 -11.96 -5.55 -9.43
C SER A 513 -11.16 -4.25 -9.36
N LEU A 514 -11.75 -3.13 -9.75
CA LEU A 514 -11.11 -1.82 -9.68
C LEU A 514 -10.79 -1.43 -8.24
N VAL A 515 -11.74 -1.61 -7.32
CA VAL A 515 -11.52 -1.44 -5.87
C VAL A 515 -10.36 -2.33 -5.42
N TYR A 516 -10.32 -3.58 -5.85
CA TYR A 516 -9.25 -4.53 -5.51
C TYR A 516 -7.88 -4.10 -6.05
N VAL A 517 -7.77 -3.75 -7.33
CA VAL A 517 -6.52 -3.31 -7.98
C VAL A 517 -6.03 -2.01 -7.37
N THR A 518 -6.94 -1.07 -7.08
CA THR A 518 -6.62 0.19 -6.39
C THR A 518 -6.10 -0.10 -4.98
N LEU A 519 -6.70 -1.04 -4.25
CA LEU A 519 -6.25 -1.46 -2.93
C LEU A 519 -4.84 -2.07 -2.97
N LEU A 520 -4.55 -2.92 -3.97
CA LEU A 520 -3.22 -3.49 -4.14
C LEU A 520 -2.18 -2.41 -4.46
N ASN A 521 -2.50 -1.48 -5.36
CA ASN A 521 -1.60 -0.40 -5.73
C ASN A 521 -1.36 0.57 -4.57
N LEU A 522 -2.41 1.04 -3.89
CA LEU A 522 -2.29 1.97 -2.78
C LEU A 522 -1.48 1.39 -1.61
N LYS A 523 -1.74 0.11 -1.27
CA LYS A 523 -0.96 -0.62 -0.25
C LYS A 523 0.50 -0.83 -0.64
N THR A 524 0.76 -0.96 -1.94
CA THR A 524 2.11 -1.17 -2.45
C THR A 524 2.86 0.16 -2.55
N ALA A 525 2.19 1.26 -2.93
CA ALA A 525 2.71 2.62 -2.90
C ALA A 525 3.08 3.06 -1.48
N SER A 526 2.25 2.74 -0.48
CA SER A 526 2.58 3.06 0.92
C SER A 526 3.84 2.33 1.40
N LEU A 527 4.03 1.06 1.00
CA LEU A 527 5.26 0.32 1.30
C LEU A 527 6.49 0.89 0.58
N ASP A 528 6.33 1.44 -0.63
CA ASP A 528 7.41 2.14 -1.32
C ASP A 528 7.80 3.40 -0.56
N LEU A 529 6.83 4.19 -0.13
CA LEU A 529 7.08 5.45 0.55
C LEU A 529 7.72 5.23 1.93
N VAL A 530 7.31 4.17 2.65
CA VAL A 530 8.01 3.70 3.85
C VAL A 530 9.45 3.36 3.51
N ALA A 531 9.71 2.59 2.45
CA ALA A 531 11.08 2.22 2.08
C ALA A 531 11.95 3.40 1.58
N LEU A 532 11.33 4.42 0.98
CA LEU A 532 11.97 5.59 0.37
C LEU A 532 12.30 6.67 1.40
N VAL A 533 11.29 7.14 2.13
CA VAL A 533 11.37 8.28 3.07
C VAL A 533 11.60 7.81 4.51
N ARG A 534 11.55 6.50 4.76
CA ARG A 534 11.71 5.91 6.10
C ARG A 534 10.70 6.40 7.13
N LEU A 535 9.46 6.61 6.68
CA LEU A 535 8.36 7.03 7.53
C LEU A 535 8.17 6.07 8.72
N LYS A 536 7.96 6.65 9.91
CA LYS A 536 7.76 5.90 11.16
C LYS A 536 6.45 5.11 11.16
N THR A 537 5.43 5.58 10.44
CA THR A 537 4.10 4.96 10.45
C THR A 537 3.60 4.63 9.04
N ASN A 538 2.99 3.45 8.89
CA ASN A 538 2.33 3.04 7.66
C ASN A 538 1.11 3.93 7.33
N ALA A 539 0.49 4.53 8.34
CA ALA A 539 -0.67 5.41 8.17
C ALA A 539 -0.31 6.69 7.42
N LEU A 540 0.77 7.37 7.81
CA LEU A 540 1.29 8.53 7.09
C LEU A 540 1.66 8.15 5.66
N ALA A 541 2.29 6.98 5.47
CA ALA A 541 2.66 6.54 4.15
C ALA A 541 1.46 6.31 3.22
N THR A 542 0.37 5.73 3.75
CA THR A 542 -0.90 5.59 3.03
C THR A 542 -1.52 6.94 2.72
N MET A 543 -1.53 7.88 3.67
CA MET A 543 -2.08 9.23 3.47
C MET A 543 -1.33 9.99 2.37
N LEU A 544 0.01 10.02 2.40
CA LEU A 544 0.79 10.67 1.35
C LEU A 544 0.61 9.97 -0.01
N SER A 545 0.47 8.64 -0.03
CA SER A 545 0.18 7.91 -1.27
C SER A 545 -1.21 8.28 -1.81
N PHE A 546 -2.21 8.40 -0.94
CA PHE A 546 -3.55 8.85 -1.30
C PHE A 546 -3.54 10.26 -1.91
N VAL A 547 -2.89 11.22 -1.25
CA VAL A 547 -2.76 12.61 -1.74
C VAL A 547 -2.06 12.65 -3.09
N SER A 548 -1.01 11.84 -3.26
CA SER A 548 -0.26 11.73 -4.54
C SER A 548 -1.15 11.23 -5.67
N VAL A 549 -2.02 10.25 -5.42
CA VAL A 549 -2.99 9.74 -6.42
C VAL A 549 -4.06 10.78 -6.72
N VAL A 550 -4.59 11.48 -5.70
CA VAL A 550 -5.57 12.57 -5.89
C VAL A 550 -4.99 13.69 -6.76
N ALA A 551 -3.74 14.09 -6.53
CA ALA A 551 -3.09 15.12 -7.35
C ALA A 551 -3.04 14.72 -8.83
N ILE A 552 -2.72 13.46 -9.14
CA ILE A 552 -2.70 12.95 -10.53
C ILE A 552 -4.12 12.84 -11.11
N LEU A 553 -5.10 12.40 -10.32
CA LEU A 553 -6.50 12.33 -10.74
C LEU A 553 -7.04 13.71 -11.15
N VAL A 554 -6.68 14.77 -10.41
CA VAL A 554 -7.05 16.14 -10.77
C VAL A 554 -6.51 16.49 -12.15
N LEU A 555 -5.23 16.17 -12.44
CA LEU A 555 -4.63 16.42 -13.76
C LEU A 555 -5.34 15.68 -14.89
N PHE A 556 -5.77 14.43 -14.64
CA PHE A 556 -6.49 13.62 -15.62
C PHE A 556 -7.90 14.16 -15.86
N ALA A 557 -8.59 14.58 -14.81
CA ALA A 557 -9.93 15.17 -14.90
C ALA A 557 -9.97 16.52 -15.63
N GLN A 558 -8.83 17.23 -15.72
CA GLN A 558 -8.75 18.48 -16.49
C GLN A 558 -8.56 18.27 -18.00
N GLN A 559 -8.33 17.04 -18.47
CA GLN A 559 -8.16 16.79 -19.91
C GLN A 559 -9.50 16.85 -20.65
N PRO A 560 -9.55 17.45 -21.86
CA PRO A 560 -10.76 17.44 -22.68
C PRO A 560 -11.25 16.01 -22.94
N ALA A 561 -12.56 15.78 -22.87
CA ALA A 561 -13.17 14.46 -23.08
C ALA A 561 -12.75 13.82 -24.42
N SER A 562 -12.60 14.63 -25.48
CA SER A 562 -12.19 14.17 -26.82
C SER A 562 -10.78 13.59 -26.89
N GLN A 563 -9.86 14.01 -26.02
CA GLN A 563 -8.47 13.55 -26.00
C GLN A 563 -8.16 12.65 -24.79
N SER A 564 -9.13 12.45 -23.89
CA SER A 564 -8.95 11.75 -22.62
C SER A 564 -8.37 10.34 -22.78
N LEU A 565 -8.88 9.53 -23.71
CA LEU A 565 -8.37 8.16 -23.93
C LEU A 565 -6.95 8.14 -24.49
N GLU A 566 -6.67 8.96 -25.50
CA GLU A 566 -5.31 9.06 -26.07
C GLU A 566 -4.31 9.51 -25.01
N TYR A 567 -4.68 10.48 -24.19
CA TYR A 567 -3.87 10.95 -23.07
C TYR A 567 -3.61 9.82 -22.05
N LEU A 568 -4.66 9.10 -21.62
CA LEU A 568 -4.51 7.97 -20.68
C LEU A 568 -3.59 6.88 -21.24
N VAL A 569 -3.74 6.51 -22.52
CA VAL A 569 -2.88 5.52 -23.18
C VAL A 569 -1.42 6.01 -23.22
N ASN A 570 -1.17 7.27 -23.56
CA ASN A 570 0.20 7.79 -23.61
C ASN A 570 0.84 7.94 -22.21
N VAL A 571 0.06 8.26 -21.17
CA VAL A 571 0.55 8.21 -19.78
C VAL A 571 0.88 6.77 -19.37
N PHE A 572 0.07 5.79 -19.78
CA PHE A 572 0.40 4.38 -19.56
C PHE A 572 1.73 4.00 -20.22
N VAL A 573 1.93 4.39 -21.48
CA VAL A 573 3.17 4.12 -22.24
C VAL A 573 4.37 4.81 -21.57
N LEU A 574 4.22 6.04 -21.08
CA LEU A 574 5.28 6.72 -20.33
C LEU A 574 5.66 5.95 -19.06
N VAL A 575 4.66 5.52 -18.28
CA VAL A 575 4.91 4.72 -17.08
C VAL A 575 5.57 3.37 -17.43
N ALA A 576 5.14 2.71 -18.50
CA ALA A 576 5.77 1.50 -18.99
C ALA A 576 7.24 1.75 -19.36
N ALA A 577 7.53 2.86 -20.05
CA ALA A 577 8.90 3.25 -20.40
C ALA A 577 9.79 3.41 -19.16
N LEU A 578 9.33 4.19 -18.16
CA LEU A 578 10.09 4.48 -16.94
C LEU A 578 10.34 3.24 -16.07
N THR A 579 9.47 2.24 -16.13
CA THR A 579 9.55 1.02 -15.31
C THR A 579 10.28 -0.14 -16.00
N SER A 580 10.35 -0.15 -17.34
CA SER A 580 10.91 -1.24 -18.16
C SER A 580 12.31 -1.71 -17.73
N GLY A 581 13.25 -0.78 -17.56
CA GLY A 581 14.62 -1.10 -17.14
C GLY A 581 14.66 -1.73 -15.75
N TRP A 582 13.89 -1.21 -14.81
CA TRP A 582 13.81 -1.78 -13.46
C TRP A 582 13.21 -3.20 -13.47
N ILE A 583 12.15 -3.43 -14.24
CA ILE A 583 11.51 -4.75 -14.37
C ILE A 583 12.54 -5.79 -14.82
N GLY A 584 13.31 -5.50 -15.87
CA GLY A 584 14.32 -6.41 -16.38
C GLY A 584 15.42 -6.73 -15.35
N MET A 585 15.95 -5.71 -14.67
CA MET A 585 16.97 -5.90 -13.64
C MET A 585 16.47 -6.69 -12.43
N PHE A 586 15.26 -6.36 -11.95
CA PHE A 586 14.67 -7.02 -10.78
C PHE A 586 14.40 -8.50 -11.05
N VAL A 587 13.77 -8.81 -12.19
CA VAL A 587 13.47 -10.20 -12.59
C VAL A 587 14.75 -11.00 -12.81
N ALA A 588 15.79 -10.40 -13.42
CA ALA A 588 17.08 -11.04 -13.60
C ALA A 588 17.77 -11.36 -12.26
N ASP A 589 17.81 -10.41 -11.32
CA ASP A 589 18.38 -10.63 -9.98
C ASP A 589 17.69 -11.78 -9.23
N VAL A 590 16.35 -11.80 -9.24
CA VAL A 590 15.56 -12.86 -8.60
C VAL A 590 15.79 -14.22 -9.25
N SER A 591 15.89 -14.26 -10.58
CA SER A 591 16.14 -15.49 -11.36
C SER A 591 17.52 -16.09 -11.09
N LEU A 592 18.54 -15.24 -10.93
CA LEU A 592 19.93 -15.66 -10.72
C LEU A 592 20.20 -16.18 -9.30
N ARG A 593 19.43 -15.68 -8.31
CA ARG A 593 19.54 -16.06 -6.91
C ARG A 593 19.04 -17.47 -6.64
N LYS A 594 19.88 -18.24 -5.95
CA LYS A 594 19.61 -19.60 -5.48
C LYS A 594 19.28 -19.64 -3.99
N ILE A 595 19.71 -18.62 -3.25
CA ILE A 595 19.58 -18.54 -1.78
C ILE A 595 18.55 -17.47 -1.41
N ALA A 596 17.99 -17.59 -0.20
CA ALA A 596 17.13 -16.58 0.40
C ALA A 596 17.88 -15.25 0.60
N TYR A 597 17.11 -14.17 0.77
CA TYR A 597 17.69 -12.85 1.07
C TYR A 597 18.01 -12.75 2.56
N HIS A 598 19.13 -12.08 2.89
CA HIS A 598 19.41 -11.77 4.29
C HIS A 598 18.66 -10.50 4.69
N GLU A 599 17.56 -10.68 5.42
CA GLU A 599 16.55 -9.65 5.69
C GLU A 599 17.13 -8.45 6.46
N LEU A 600 17.99 -8.70 7.45
CA LEU A 600 18.63 -7.64 8.25
C LEU A 600 19.63 -6.80 7.44
N SER A 601 20.32 -7.39 6.47
CA SER A 601 21.23 -6.63 5.61
C SER A 601 20.52 -5.76 4.58
N LEU A 602 19.21 -5.96 4.35
CA LEU A 602 18.41 -5.10 3.47
C LEU A 602 17.94 -3.82 4.19
N THR A 603 17.98 -3.79 5.52
CA THR A 603 17.65 -2.59 6.31
C THR A 603 18.88 -1.79 6.70
N ARG A 604 20.04 -2.47 6.87
CA ARG A 604 21.31 -1.86 7.32
C ARG A 604 22.27 -1.58 6.15
N SER A 605 22.80 -0.36 6.04
CA SER A 605 23.66 0.06 4.92
C SER A 605 25.06 -0.54 4.90
N TYR A 606 25.52 -1.10 6.03
CA TYR A 606 26.81 -1.79 6.16
C TYR A 606 26.72 -3.31 5.94
N GLY A 607 25.54 -3.84 5.58
CA GLY A 607 25.35 -5.26 5.28
C GLY A 607 25.82 -5.68 3.88
N PHE A 608 25.51 -6.93 3.50
CA PHE A 608 25.96 -7.58 2.25
C PHE A 608 25.61 -6.81 0.96
N TYR A 609 24.53 -6.03 1.00
CA TYR A 609 24.02 -5.31 -0.15
C TYR A 609 24.64 -3.91 -0.33
N LYS A 610 25.46 -3.46 0.63
CA LYS A 610 26.15 -2.15 0.67
C LYS A 610 25.20 -0.94 0.59
N LYS A 611 25.77 0.25 0.79
CA LYS A 611 25.06 1.53 0.69
C LYS A 611 24.58 1.82 -0.74
N PHE A 612 25.49 1.71 -1.71
CA PHE A 612 25.25 1.98 -3.13
C PHE A 612 25.85 0.88 -4.01
N ASN A 613 25.10 0.53 -5.05
CA ASN A 613 25.60 -0.28 -6.15
C ASN A 613 25.60 0.53 -7.45
N TRP A 614 26.67 1.30 -7.67
CA TRP A 614 26.81 2.18 -8.84
C TRP A 614 26.73 1.45 -10.17
N LEU A 615 27.20 0.21 -10.23
CA LEU A 615 27.06 -0.65 -11.40
C LEU A 615 25.58 -0.84 -11.77
N SER A 616 24.74 -1.21 -10.80
CA SER A 616 23.31 -1.39 -11.03
C SER A 616 22.61 -0.09 -11.40
N VAL A 617 22.96 1.01 -10.74
CA VAL A 617 22.39 2.34 -11.05
C VAL A 617 22.74 2.73 -12.49
N GLY A 618 23.99 2.49 -12.93
CA GLY A 618 24.40 2.71 -14.31
C GLY A 618 23.62 1.87 -15.32
N ILE A 619 23.40 0.58 -15.04
CA ILE A 619 22.58 -0.30 -15.90
C ILE A 619 21.14 0.19 -15.99
N TRP A 620 20.56 0.66 -14.88
CA TRP A 620 19.21 1.22 -14.89
C TRP A 620 19.12 2.52 -15.70
N ILE A 621 20.10 3.42 -15.58
CA ILE A 621 20.18 4.63 -16.42
C ILE A 621 20.29 4.26 -17.89
N LEU A 622 21.13 3.28 -18.26
CA LEU A 622 21.20 2.78 -19.63
C LEU A 622 19.86 2.19 -20.10
N GLY A 623 19.13 1.52 -19.21
CA GLY A 623 17.76 1.06 -19.46
C GLY A 623 16.79 2.21 -19.70
N LEU A 624 16.89 3.31 -18.96
CA LEU A 624 16.09 4.52 -19.22
C LEU A 624 16.44 5.16 -20.56
N VAL A 625 17.72 5.25 -20.91
CA VAL A 625 18.15 5.76 -22.22
C VAL A 625 17.58 4.88 -23.34
N ALA A 626 17.63 3.56 -23.19
CA ALA A 626 17.01 2.63 -24.12
C ALA A 626 15.48 2.84 -24.21
N ALA A 627 14.79 3.00 -23.08
CA ALA A 627 13.36 3.28 -23.03
C ALA A 627 13.00 4.57 -23.77
N VAL A 628 13.69 5.68 -23.47
CA VAL A 628 13.47 6.98 -24.13
C VAL A 628 13.76 6.88 -25.63
N SER A 629 14.74 6.08 -26.05
CA SER A 629 15.08 5.94 -27.46
C SER A 629 14.08 5.11 -28.27
N LEU A 630 13.49 4.06 -27.69
CA LEU A 630 12.70 3.05 -28.41
C LEU A 630 11.19 3.15 -28.19
N ILE A 631 10.74 3.82 -27.13
CA ILE A 631 9.31 3.85 -26.77
C ILE A 631 8.78 5.25 -27.10
N PRO A 632 7.89 5.40 -28.11
CA PRO A 632 7.31 6.68 -28.46
C PRO A 632 6.25 7.08 -27.44
N VAL A 633 6.28 8.34 -26.99
CA VAL A 633 5.28 8.91 -26.07
C VAL A 633 4.72 10.18 -26.70
N ASN A 634 3.42 10.18 -26.99
CA ASN A 634 2.73 11.35 -27.55
C ASN A 634 2.09 12.17 -26.42
N LEU A 635 2.92 12.87 -25.65
CA LEU A 635 2.48 13.86 -24.65
C LEU A 635 3.14 15.21 -24.93
N LEU A 636 2.50 16.29 -24.48
CA LEU A 636 3.03 17.64 -24.66
C LEU A 636 4.43 17.76 -24.04
N GLY A 637 5.41 18.17 -24.85
CA GLY A 637 6.82 18.29 -24.44
C GLY A 637 7.63 16.99 -24.45
N MET A 638 7.04 15.85 -24.84
CA MET A 638 7.69 14.52 -24.81
C MET A 638 7.99 13.96 -26.20
N SER A 639 7.98 14.79 -27.25
CA SER A 639 8.22 14.37 -28.65
C SER A 639 9.61 13.81 -28.92
N PHE A 640 10.56 13.97 -27.99
CA PHE A 640 11.89 13.37 -28.08
C PHE A 640 11.90 11.87 -27.77
N PHE A 641 10.82 11.31 -27.22
CA PHE A 641 10.68 9.87 -27.00
C PHE A 641 10.54 9.12 -28.34
N GLY A 642 11.13 7.93 -28.42
CA GLY A 642 11.06 7.08 -29.61
C GLY A 642 11.92 7.56 -30.78
N PHE A 643 12.89 8.46 -30.55
CA PHE A 643 13.72 9.03 -31.63
C PHE A 643 14.52 8.00 -32.44
N ALA A 644 14.78 6.81 -31.89
CA ALA A 644 15.50 5.74 -32.59
C ALA A 644 14.59 4.82 -33.41
N LEU A 645 13.26 4.94 -33.30
CA LEU A 645 12.32 4.12 -34.07
C LEU A 645 12.48 4.27 -35.59
N PRO A 646 12.66 5.48 -36.16
CA PRO A 646 12.88 5.64 -37.59
C PRO A 646 14.16 4.94 -38.07
N LEU A 647 15.18 4.82 -37.22
CA LEU A 647 16.44 4.12 -37.55
C LEU A 647 16.23 2.61 -37.72
N ILE A 648 15.19 2.06 -37.10
CA ILE A 648 14.80 0.64 -37.17
C ILE A 648 13.66 0.43 -38.20
N GLY A 649 13.24 1.50 -38.89
CA GLY A 649 12.17 1.46 -39.89
C GLY A 649 10.78 1.21 -39.29
N MET A 650 10.54 1.73 -38.09
CA MET A 650 9.25 1.65 -37.40
C MET A 650 8.64 3.04 -37.20
N ASP A 651 7.32 3.14 -37.37
CA ASP A 651 6.56 4.35 -37.09
C ASP A 651 6.20 4.45 -35.59
N ALA A 652 5.96 5.67 -35.11
CA ALA A 652 5.53 5.93 -33.75
C ALA A 652 4.04 5.54 -33.58
N ASN A 653 3.79 4.43 -32.90
CA ASN A 653 2.44 3.96 -32.57
C ASN A 653 2.48 3.07 -31.31
N LEU A 654 1.31 2.64 -30.84
CA LEU A 654 1.21 1.78 -29.65
C LEU A 654 1.94 0.44 -29.82
N GLY A 655 1.97 -0.11 -31.03
CA GLY A 655 2.63 -1.37 -31.32
C GLY A 655 4.17 -1.27 -31.23
N SER A 656 4.75 -0.19 -31.78
CA SER A 656 6.18 0.08 -31.66
C SER A 656 6.57 0.43 -30.22
N ALA A 657 5.72 1.11 -29.47
CA ALA A 657 5.89 1.32 -28.02
C ALA A 657 6.01 0.00 -27.26
N ALA A 658 5.11 -0.94 -27.54
CA ALA A 658 5.12 -2.25 -26.89
C ALA A 658 6.37 -3.07 -27.24
N ILE A 659 6.79 -3.07 -28.51
CA ILE A 659 8.03 -3.73 -28.94
C ILE A 659 9.25 -3.08 -28.27
N GLY A 660 9.33 -1.74 -28.25
CA GLY A 660 10.38 -0.99 -27.58
C GLY A 660 10.47 -1.29 -26.07
N PHE A 661 9.32 -1.44 -25.41
CA PHE A 661 9.25 -1.90 -24.02
C PHE A 661 9.88 -3.28 -23.84
N GLY A 662 9.49 -4.26 -24.66
CA GLY A 662 10.03 -5.62 -24.61
C GLY A 662 11.55 -5.66 -24.83
N LEU A 663 12.05 -4.91 -25.82
CA LEU A 663 13.48 -4.76 -26.10
C LEU A 663 14.24 -4.14 -24.93
N THR A 664 13.66 -3.13 -24.27
CA THR A 664 14.29 -2.47 -23.12
C THR A 664 14.35 -3.39 -21.90
N VAL A 665 13.29 -4.15 -21.62
CA VAL A 665 13.28 -5.17 -20.56
C VAL A 665 14.36 -6.23 -20.84
N LEU A 666 14.42 -6.74 -22.07
CA LEU A 666 15.42 -7.73 -22.48
C LEU A 666 16.84 -7.18 -22.34
N PHE A 667 17.08 -5.94 -22.79
CA PHE A 667 18.36 -5.26 -22.65
C PHE A 667 18.81 -5.16 -21.19
N ALA A 668 17.92 -4.75 -20.29
CA ALA A 668 18.21 -4.68 -18.86
C ALA A 668 18.48 -6.06 -18.23
N VAL A 669 17.76 -7.11 -18.65
CA VAL A 669 18.02 -8.49 -18.25
C VAL A 669 19.42 -8.91 -18.67
N LEU A 670 19.76 -8.74 -19.95
CA LEU A 670 21.05 -9.17 -20.50
C LEU A 670 22.23 -8.46 -19.82
N LEU A 671 22.16 -7.14 -19.64
CA LEU A 671 23.20 -6.39 -18.92
C LEU A 671 23.34 -6.84 -17.47
N THR A 672 22.22 -7.10 -16.78
CA THR A 672 22.24 -7.58 -15.40
C THR A 672 22.88 -8.96 -15.32
N VAL A 673 22.53 -9.88 -16.22
CA VAL A 673 23.12 -11.22 -16.30
C VAL A 673 24.62 -11.14 -16.60
N ALA A 674 25.03 -10.30 -17.55
CA ALA A 674 26.43 -10.19 -17.94
C ALA A 674 27.33 -9.63 -16.82
N THR A 675 26.82 -8.71 -15.99
CA THR A 675 27.65 -7.94 -15.06
C THR A 675 27.47 -8.33 -13.58
N ARG A 676 26.29 -8.77 -13.15
CA ARG A 676 25.97 -8.91 -11.72
C ARG A 676 26.13 -10.30 -11.14
N ILE A 677 26.34 -11.34 -11.96
CA ILE A 677 26.52 -12.71 -11.45
C ILE A 677 27.61 -12.79 -10.36
N PRO A 678 28.83 -12.23 -10.53
CA PRO A 678 29.87 -12.34 -9.50
C PRO A 678 29.46 -11.69 -8.18
N GLN A 679 28.79 -10.54 -8.25
CA GLN A 679 28.32 -9.80 -7.08
C GLN A 679 27.24 -10.58 -6.33
N ILE A 680 26.28 -11.18 -7.03
CA ILE A 680 25.23 -12.02 -6.44
C ILE A 680 25.85 -13.24 -5.75
N ARG A 681 26.83 -13.91 -6.39
CA ARG A 681 27.51 -15.07 -5.78
C ARG A 681 28.30 -14.69 -4.52
N LYS A 682 28.88 -13.49 -4.48
CA LYS A 682 29.54 -12.98 -3.27
C LYS A 682 28.52 -12.79 -2.13
N GLN A 683 27.39 -12.13 -2.41
CA GLN A 683 26.32 -11.94 -1.44
C GLN A 683 25.78 -13.26 -0.89
N GLU A 684 25.56 -14.25 -1.76
CA GLU A 684 25.10 -15.58 -1.39
C GLU A 684 26.08 -16.33 -0.48
N LYS A 685 27.39 -16.22 -0.72
CA LYS A 685 28.42 -16.82 0.15
C LYS A 685 28.43 -16.18 1.53
N GLU A 686 28.24 -14.86 1.61
CA GLU A 686 28.17 -14.15 2.89
C GLU A 686 26.93 -14.56 3.70
N VAL A 687 25.77 -14.72 3.03
CA VAL A 687 24.54 -15.24 3.67
C VAL A 687 24.78 -16.64 4.26
N LEU A 688 25.31 -17.57 3.47
CA LEU A 688 25.58 -18.93 3.93
C LEU A 688 26.58 -18.98 5.09
N ALA A 689 27.60 -18.13 5.08
CA ALA A 689 28.59 -18.08 6.16
C ALA A 689 27.97 -17.59 7.48
N VAL A 690 26.98 -16.69 7.42
CA VAL A 690 26.26 -16.24 8.62
C VAL A 690 25.27 -17.30 9.09
N GLU A 691 24.54 -17.94 8.18
CA GLU A 691 23.64 -19.05 8.53
C GLU A 691 24.41 -20.21 9.18
N SER A 692 25.57 -20.61 8.64
CA SER A 692 26.39 -21.67 9.22
C SER A 692 26.91 -21.32 10.62
N ARG A 693 27.25 -20.04 10.87
CA ARG A 693 27.67 -19.59 12.20
C ARG A 693 26.52 -19.62 13.19
N ARG A 694 25.31 -19.26 12.75
CA ARG A 694 24.10 -19.33 13.58
C ARG A 694 23.77 -20.78 13.96
N GLU A 695 23.87 -21.71 13.03
CA GLU A 695 23.68 -23.14 13.30
C GLU A 695 24.71 -23.65 14.31
N GLN A 696 25.99 -23.33 14.13
CA GLN A 696 27.05 -23.69 15.09
C GLN A 696 26.79 -23.15 16.50
N LEU A 697 26.29 -21.92 16.62
CA LEU A 697 25.96 -21.34 17.92
C LEU A 697 24.77 -22.06 18.57
N ASN A 698 23.74 -22.38 17.79
CA ASN A 698 22.58 -23.12 18.31
C ASN A 698 22.99 -24.51 18.82
N ASP A 699 23.91 -25.20 18.13
CA ASP A 699 24.39 -26.52 18.56
C ASP A 699 25.16 -26.47 19.90
N ILE A 700 25.84 -25.36 20.20
CA ILE A 700 26.52 -25.15 21.51
C ILE A 700 25.49 -25.08 22.64
N PHE A 701 24.37 -24.39 22.43
CA PHE A 701 23.34 -24.23 23.46
C PHE A 701 22.47 -25.48 23.64
N VAL A 702 22.26 -26.27 22.57
CA VAL A 702 21.53 -27.54 22.65
C VAL A 702 22.39 -28.66 23.26
N GLY A 703 23.71 -28.57 23.18
CA GLY A 703 24.64 -29.54 23.79
C GLY A 703 24.88 -29.36 25.30
N GLN A 704 24.26 -28.36 25.93
CA GLN A 704 24.36 -28.10 27.39
C GLN A 704 23.09 -28.44 28.19
N GLU A 705 22.05 -28.96 27.53
CA GLU A 705 20.93 -29.68 28.18
C GLU A 705 21.18 -31.19 28.15
#